data_AF-A0AA41VMH0-F1
#
_entry.id   AF-A0AA41VMH0-F1
#
_cell.length_a   1.000
_cell.length_b   1.000
_cell.length_c   1.000
_cell.angle_alpha   90.00
_cell.angle_beta   90.00
_cell.angle_gamma   90.00
#
_symmetry.space_group_name_H-M   'P 1'
#
loop_
_entity.id
_entity.type
_entity.pdbx_description
1 polymer ?
#
loop_
_entity_poly.entity_id
_entity_poly.type
_entity_poly.pdbx_seq_one_letter_code
_entity_poly.pdbx_strand_id
1 'polypeptide(L)'
;MAVPSSSQEQSHKSHRSRQAGPSAEKKDQTKKRKRDASQEKTHNPKAFAFNSSTKAKRLQSRATEKEQRRLHVPTIDRTIGEPAPYVIVVHGPPKVGKSLLIKSLVKHYTKHNLTEVRGPITIVSGKQRRLQFVECPNDVNGMLDAAKYADVALLLIDGSYGFEMETFEFLNILQVHGFPKVMGVLTHLDEFKDVKKLRKTKQRLKHRFWTEIYDGAKLFYLSGLINGRYAKREVHNLARFISVMKFHPLSWRAAHPYVLVDRFEDVTPPEKVHMDKKCDRNIILYGYVRGCNIKKGTKLKEEVEIRKQRNIDELKDLDELTRLEIEGFRTGTYLRLEVHDVPYEMVQNFDPCHPVLVGGISLGEENAGYMQARLKRHRWHRKVLKTRDPIIVSVGWRRYQTTPIYAIEDINGRHRMLKYTPEHMHCLAMFWGPLAPPNTGVVAVQSVANNQAAFRITATAVVLEFNHATKIVKKIKLVGTPCKIFKKTALIKDMFTSNLEIARFEGAAIRTVSGIRGQVKKAAKEELGNKPQRKGGQAREGIARCTFEDRILMSDIVFLRAWTQVEVPRFFNPLTTALQPRDHIWQGMKTVAELRREHNLPIPVNKDSLYKPIERKPRKFNPTVIPKALQAALPFGTKPKDLPRKNKKPEKIPAVILEPGERKARALLTQIQLLKNAKMKKKKETENKKRIAHEKVKAKEELISKKRQREERKGRYREEDKAKKRTIRRNAES
;
A
#
# COMPACT_ATOMS: atom_id res chain seq x y z
N MET A 1 -61.72 -92.75 -19.39
CA MET A 1 -62.06 -92.66 -17.95
C MET A 1 -61.16 -91.59 -17.36
N ALA A 2 -61.59 -90.49 -16.74
CA ALA A 2 -62.89 -90.01 -16.30
C ALA A 2 -62.86 -88.46 -16.32
N VAL A 3 -64.01 -87.84 -16.57
CA VAL A 3 -64.28 -86.42 -16.28
C VAL A 3 -64.95 -86.37 -14.91
N PRO A 4 -64.51 -85.51 -13.98
CA PRO A 4 -65.34 -84.37 -13.54
C PRO A 4 -64.45 -83.16 -13.14
N SER A 5 -64.88 -81.92 -12.88
CA SER A 5 -66.17 -81.31 -12.57
C SER A 5 -66.08 -79.79 -12.82
N SER A 6 -67.22 -79.20 -13.14
CA SER A 6 -67.50 -77.77 -13.21
C SER A 6 -67.21 -77.02 -11.89
N SER A 7 -66.61 -75.84 -11.96
CA SER A 7 -66.76 -74.80 -10.92
C SER A 7 -66.80 -73.39 -11.54
N GLN A 8 -67.81 -72.65 -11.12
CA GLN A 8 -68.29 -71.38 -11.65
C GLN A 8 -67.31 -70.21 -11.40
N GLU A 9 -67.26 -69.25 -12.34
CA GLU A 9 -66.61 -67.95 -12.17
C GLU A 9 -67.23 -67.17 -10.99
N GLN A 10 -66.45 -66.92 -9.95
CA GLN A 10 -66.76 -65.91 -8.93
C GLN A 10 -66.36 -64.52 -9.45
N SER A 11 -67.31 -63.62 -9.60
CA SER A 11 -67.05 -62.21 -9.90
C SER A 11 -66.47 -61.50 -8.67
N HIS A 12 -65.15 -61.30 -8.65
CA HIS A 12 -64.50 -60.50 -7.62
C HIS A 12 -64.86 -59.02 -7.76
N LYS A 13 -65.38 -58.40 -6.68
CA LYS A 13 -65.64 -56.95 -6.57
C LYS A 13 -64.39 -56.14 -6.93
N SER A 14 -64.54 -55.15 -7.81
CA SER A 14 -63.45 -54.25 -8.18
C SER A 14 -63.02 -53.37 -7.00
N HIS A 15 -61.73 -53.37 -6.67
CA HIS A 15 -61.19 -52.50 -5.62
C HIS A 15 -61.16 -51.03 -6.07
N ARG A 16 -61.71 -50.14 -5.24
CA ARG A 16 -61.71 -48.68 -5.45
C ARG A 16 -60.28 -48.14 -5.48
N SER A 17 -59.90 -47.44 -6.56
CA SER A 17 -58.57 -46.82 -6.65
C SER A 17 -58.44 -45.67 -5.65
N ARG A 18 -57.37 -45.66 -4.85
CA ARG A 18 -57.05 -44.57 -3.91
C ARG A 18 -56.86 -43.25 -4.68
N GLN A 19 -57.59 -42.20 -4.30
CA GLN A 19 -57.53 -40.86 -4.92
C GLN A 19 -56.47 -39.94 -4.30
N ALA A 20 -55.84 -40.32 -3.18
CA ALA A 20 -54.81 -39.51 -2.52
C ALA A 20 -53.67 -40.37 -1.94
N GLY A 21 -52.47 -39.79 -1.88
CA GLY A 21 -51.26 -40.39 -1.32
C GLY A 21 -50.13 -40.62 -2.34
N PRO A 22 -48.93 -41.03 -1.89
CA PRO A 22 -47.72 -41.09 -2.72
C PRO A 22 -47.81 -42.03 -3.94
N SER A 23 -48.72 -43.01 -3.91
CA SER A 23 -48.98 -43.92 -5.03
C SER A 23 -49.95 -43.34 -6.07
N ALA A 24 -50.89 -42.49 -5.66
CA ALA A 24 -51.80 -41.77 -6.55
C ALA A 24 -51.07 -40.63 -7.28
N GLU A 25 -50.23 -39.86 -6.56
CA GLU A 25 -49.37 -38.82 -7.13
C GLU A 25 -48.38 -39.38 -8.17
N LYS A 26 -47.84 -40.59 -7.91
CA LYS A 26 -47.01 -41.31 -8.90
C LYS A 26 -47.81 -41.64 -10.16
N LYS A 27 -49.07 -42.09 -10.06
CA LYS A 27 -49.91 -42.48 -11.21
C LYS A 27 -50.32 -41.27 -12.06
N ASP A 28 -50.59 -40.13 -11.43
CA ASP A 28 -50.87 -38.87 -12.13
C ASP A 28 -49.64 -38.25 -12.79
N GLN A 29 -48.46 -38.35 -12.17
CA GLN A 29 -47.20 -37.98 -12.84
C GLN A 29 -46.91 -38.85 -14.06
N THR A 30 -47.25 -40.15 -14.03
CA THR A 30 -47.12 -41.05 -15.19
C THR A 30 -48.12 -40.70 -16.30
N LYS A 31 -49.34 -40.26 -15.96
CA LYS A 31 -50.33 -39.80 -16.94
C LYS A 31 -49.95 -38.46 -17.57
N LYS A 32 -49.43 -37.50 -16.81
CA LYS A 32 -48.88 -36.23 -17.33
C LYS A 32 -47.70 -36.47 -18.27
N ARG A 33 -46.76 -37.35 -17.91
CA ARG A 33 -45.62 -37.73 -18.77
C ARG A 33 -46.01 -38.38 -20.10
N LYS A 34 -47.19 -39.02 -20.20
CA LYS A 34 -47.69 -39.59 -21.47
C LYS A 34 -48.35 -38.55 -22.39
N ARG A 35 -48.86 -37.43 -21.85
CA ARG A 35 -49.47 -36.36 -22.65
C ARG A 35 -48.44 -35.40 -23.27
N ASP A 36 -47.30 -35.20 -22.63
CA ASP A 36 -46.23 -34.31 -23.11
C ASP A 36 -45.19 -35.03 -24.02
N ALA A 37 -45.48 -36.25 -24.49
CA ALA A 37 -44.54 -37.09 -25.23
C ALA A 37 -44.54 -36.86 -26.76
N SER A 38 -44.80 -35.63 -27.21
CA SER A 38 -44.57 -35.22 -28.60
C SER A 38 -43.29 -34.38 -28.68
N GLN A 39 -42.20 -35.04 -29.10
CA GLN A 39 -40.94 -34.48 -29.59
C GLN A 39 -40.06 -33.67 -28.60
N GLU A 40 -39.61 -34.29 -27.52
CA GLU A 40 -38.28 -34.01 -26.94
C GLU A 40 -37.86 -35.23 -26.08
N LYS A 41 -36.62 -35.71 -26.21
CA LYS A 41 -36.12 -36.89 -25.46
C LYS A 41 -36.11 -36.58 -23.96
N THR A 42 -37.20 -36.85 -23.25
CA THR A 42 -37.34 -36.67 -21.80
C THR A 42 -36.54 -37.72 -21.04
N HIS A 43 -35.25 -37.45 -20.87
CA HIS A 43 -34.33 -38.29 -20.11
C HIS A 43 -34.79 -38.43 -18.65
N ASN A 44 -34.90 -39.66 -18.10
CA ASN A 44 -35.39 -39.88 -16.74
C ASN A 44 -34.38 -39.40 -15.68
N PRO A 45 -34.55 -38.24 -15.01
CA PRO A 45 -33.53 -37.67 -14.12
C PRO A 45 -33.23 -38.55 -12.89
N LYS A 46 -34.12 -39.50 -12.55
CA LYS A 46 -33.89 -40.46 -11.46
C LYS A 46 -32.93 -41.59 -11.84
N ALA A 47 -32.86 -41.96 -13.13
CA ALA A 47 -31.92 -42.96 -13.63
C ALA A 47 -30.49 -42.41 -13.72
N PHE A 48 -30.32 -41.08 -13.76
CA PHE A 48 -29.03 -40.38 -13.85
C PHE A 48 -28.67 -39.65 -12.56
N ALA A 49 -29.19 -40.13 -11.42
CA ALA A 49 -28.80 -39.63 -10.11
C ALA A 49 -27.43 -40.19 -9.71
N PHE A 50 -26.64 -39.39 -8.99
CA PHE A 50 -25.33 -39.81 -8.50
C PHE A 50 -25.47 -40.89 -7.41
N ASN A 51 -24.64 -41.93 -7.45
CA ASN A 51 -24.61 -42.97 -6.40
C ASN A 51 -24.32 -42.41 -4.99
N SER A 52 -23.61 -41.28 -4.89
CA SER A 52 -23.37 -40.58 -3.63
C SER A 52 -23.39 -39.07 -3.82
N SER A 53 -24.39 -38.41 -3.24
CA SER A 53 -24.57 -36.95 -3.30
C SER A 53 -23.45 -36.20 -2.57
N THR A 54 -22.96 -36.74 -1.44
CA THR A 54 -21.90 -36.12 -0.63
C THR A 54 -20.56 -36.17 -1.35
N LYS A 55 -20.20 -37.30 -1.96
CA LYS A 55 -18.99 -37.46 -2.76
C LYS A 55 -19.05 -36.59 -4.02
N ALA A 56 -20.18 -36.59 -4.73
CA ALA A 56 -20.41 -35.75 -5.90
C ALA A 56 -20.24 -34.26 -5.57
N LYS A 57 -20.84 -33.79 -4.46
CA LYS A 57 -20.71 -32.41 -3.99
C LYS A 57 -19.26 -32.04 -3.65
N ARG A 58 -18.51 -32.92 -2.97
CA ARG A 58 -17.09 -32.69 -2.66
C ARG A 58 -16.23 -32.61 -3.92
N LEU A 59 -16.46 -33.49 -4.89
CA LEU A 59 -15.74 -33.48 -6.16
C LEU A 59 -16.08 -32.24 -6.99
N GLN A 60 -17.35 -31.87 -7.06
CA GLN A 60 -17.80 -30.66 -7.74
C GLN A 60 -17.17 -29.42 -7.09
N SER A 61 -17.20 -29.30 -5.76
CA SER A 61 -16.55 -28.21 -5.03
C SER A 61 -15.05 -28.12 -5.32
N ARG A 62 -14.36 -29.27 -5.36
CA ARG A 62 -12.92 -29.32 -5.67
C ARG A 62 -12.66 -28.98 -7.13
N ALA A 63 -13.53 -29.36 -8.05
CA ALA A 63 -13.43 -29.03 -9.46
C ALA A 63 -13.61 -27.53 -9.67
N THR A 64 -14.66 -26.93 -9.09
CA THR A 64 -14.91 -25.49 -9.15
C THR A 64 -13.77 -24.70 -8.51
N GLU A 65 -13.21 -25.16 -7.38
CA GLU A 65 -12.06 -24.50 -6.75
C GLU A 65 -10.80 -24.58 -7.65
N LYS A 66 -10.57 -25.72 -8.31
CA LYS A 66 -9.47 -25.87 -9.27
C LYS A 66 -9.66 -24.99 -10.50
N GLU A 67 -10.87 -24.90 -11.03
CA GLU A 67 -11.20 -24.01 -12.15
C GLU A 67 -11.02 -22.55 -11.76
N GLN A 68 -11.52 -22.15 -10.59
CA GLN A 68 -11.33 -20.80 -10.07
C GLN A 68 -9.85 -20.44 -9.89
N ARG A 69 -9.01 -21.39 -9.44
CA ARG A 69 -7.54 -21.21 -9.35
C ARG A 69 -6.84 -21.16 -10.71
N ARG A 70 -7.45 -21.70 -11.78
CA ARG A 70 -6.91 -21.64 -13.15
C ARG A 70 -7.21 -20.31 -13.83
N LEU A 71 -8.26 -19.59 -13.41
CA LEU A 71 -8.60 -18.28 -13.96
C LEU A 71 -7.51 -17.26 -13.60
N HIS A 72 -6.97 -16.60 -14.62
CA HIS A 72 -5.99 -15.52 -14.51
C HIS A 72 -6.48 -14.31 -15.32
N VAL A 73 -5.93 -13.14 -15.05
CA VAL A 73 -6.17 -11.96 -15.89
C VAL A 73 -5.63 -12.26 -17.29
N PRO A 74 -6.43 -12.11 -18.36
CA PRO A 74 -5.94 -12.31 -19.72
C PRO A 74 -4.85 -11.28 -20.01
N THR A 75 -3.68 -11.76 -20.42
CA THR A 75 -2.52 -10.93 -20.75
C THR A 75 -2.14 -11.15 -22.20
N ILE A 76 -1.85 -10.05 -22.90
CA ILE A 76 -1.54 -10.08 -24.32
C ILE A 76 -0.09 -10.53 -24.48
N ASP A 77 0.12 -11.67 -25.12
CA ASP A 77 1.45 -12.08 -25.55
C ASP A 77 1.75 -11.47 -26.93
N ARG A 78 2.69 -10.53 -26.96
CA ARG A 78 3.11 -9.84 -28.20
C ARG A 78 4.25 -10.55 -28.94
N THR A 79 4.72 -11.70 -28.45
CA THR A 79 5.75 -12.46 -29.17
C THR A 79 5.17 -13.04 -30.47
N ILE A 80 5.87 -12.81 -31.59
CA ILE A 80 5.52 -13.27 -32.93
C ILE A 80 6.82 -13.79 -33.57
N GLY A 81 6.81 -15.02 -34.11
CA GLY A 81 7.97 -15.62 -34.75
C GLY A 81 8.97 -16.24 -33.77
N GLU A 82 10.27 -16.14 -34.09
CA GLU A 82 11.34 -16.69 -33.25
C GLU A 82 11.54 -15.83 -31.98
N PRO A 83 11.40 -16.39 -30.78
CA PRO A 83 11.53 -15.60 -29.56
C PRO A 83 12.98 -15.12 -29.34
N ALA A 84 13.11 -13.93 -28.75
CA ALA A 84 14.39 -13.44 -28.25
C ALA A 84 14.95 -14.40 -27.17
N PRO A 85 16.28 -14.51 -27.01
CA PRO A 85 16.88 -15.37 -25.98
C PRO A 85 16.40 -15.01 -24.57
N TYR A 86 15.85 -15.91 -23.77
CA TYR A 86 15.31 -15.53 -22.46
C TYR A 86 16.41 -15.08 -21.49
N VAL A 87 16.21 -13.96 -20.78
CA VAL A 87 17.25 -13.40 -19.90
C VAL A 87 17.20 -14.03 -18.51
N ILE A 88 18.29 -14.68 -18.13
CA ILE A 88 18.50 -15.26 -16.81
C ILE A 88 19.50 -14.39 -16.07
N VAL A 89 19.00 -13.60 -15.11
CA VAL A 89 19.83 -12.80 -14.23
C VAL A 89 20.30 -13.64 -13.06
N VAL A 90 21.61 -13.64 -12.82
CA VAL A 90 22.24 -14.26 -11.65
C VAL A 90 22.53 -13.16 -10.63
N HIS A 91 21.76 -13.14 -9.55
CA HIS A 91 21.89 -12.17 -8.46
C HIS A 91 22.30 -12.87 -7.17
N GLY A 92 23.06 -12.19 -6.34
CA GLY A 92 23.48 -12.65 -5.04
C GLY A 92 24.47 -11.67 -4.42
N PRO A 93 24.77 -11.82 -3.13
CA PRO A 93 25.71 -10.95 -2.45
C PRO A 93 27.14 -11.07 -3.00
N PRO A 94 28.04 -10.13 -2.66
CA PRO A 94 29.44 -10.24 -3.05
C PRO A 94 30.04 -11.57 -2.58
N LYS A 95 30.93 -12.16 -3.40
CA LYS A 95 31.68 -13.40 -3.10
C LYS A 95 30.86 -14.70 -3.02
N VAL A 96 29.55 -14.68 -3.28
CA VAL A 96 28.70 -15.90 -3.25
C VAL A 96 28.96 -16.90 -4.41
N GLY A 97 29.76 -16.52 -5.42
CA GLY A 97 30.08 -17.37 -6.58
C GLY A 97 29.19 -17.18 -7.81
N LYS A 98 28.67 -15.96 -8.06
CA LYS A 98 27.83 -15.63 -9.23
C LYS A 98 28.48 -16.00 -10.56
N SER A 99 29.68 -15.48 -10.83
CA SER A 99 30.43 -15.76 -12.06
C SER A 99 30.77 -17.25 -12.18
N LEU A 100 31.03 -17.92 -11.05
CA LEU A 100 31.33 -19.35 -11.03
C LEU A 100 30.12 -20.22 -11.44
N LEU A 101 28.91 -19.82 -11.01
CA LEU A 101 27.68 -20.49 -11.43
C LEU A 101 27.47 -20.35 -12.94
N ILE A 102 27.68 -19.15 -13.48
CA ILE A 102 27.57 -18.89 -14.93
C ILE A 102 28.59 -19.75 -15.70
N LYS A 103 29.87 -19.75 -15.29
CA LYS A 103 30.90 -20.61 -15.90
C LYS A 103 30.51 -22.10 -15.89
N SER A 104 29.92 -22.56 -14.79
CA SER A 104 29.49 -23.96 -14.63
C SER A 104 28.30 -24.30 -15.53
N LEU A 105 27.31 -23.40 -15.64
CA LEU A 105 26.15 -23.55 -16.52
C LEU A 105 26.55 -23.49 -18.00
N VAL A 106 27.37 -22.52 -18.39
CA VAL A 106 27.83 -22.41 -19.79
C VAL A 106 28.63 -23.64 -20.19
N LYS A 107 29.51 -24.18 -19.33
CA LYS A 107 30.20 -25.45 -19.60
C LYS A 107 29.24 -26.61 -19.75
N HIS A 108 28.15 -26.65 -18.99
CA HIS A 108 27.16 -27.73 -19.08
C HIS A 108 26.46 -27.73 -20.44
N TYR A 109 26.02 -26.55 -20.92
CA TYR A 109 25.31 -26.40 -22.19
C TYR A 109 26.24 -26.48 -23.41
N THR A 110 27.33 -25.72 -23.42
CA THR A 110 28.20 -25.55 -24.62
C THR A 110 29.37 -26.51 -24.66
N LYS A 111 29.69 -27.19 -23.54
CA LYS A 111 30.92 -27.98 -23.33
C LYS A 111 32.23 -27.18 -23.36
N HIS A 112 32.18 -25.88 -23.64
CA HIS A 112 33.35 -25.01 -23.63
C HIS A 112 33.64 -24.44 -22.23
N ASN A 113 34.91 -24.14 -21.96
CA ASN A 113 35.35 -23.55 -20.70
C ASN A 113 35.51 -22.04 -20.88
N LEU A 114 34.74 -21.24 -20.14
CA LEU A 114 34.93 -19.80 -20.06
C LEU A 114 35.94 -19.45 -18.95
N THR A 115 36.92 -18.58 -19.28
CA THR A 115 37.92 -18.05 -18.34
C THR A 115 37.33 -16.96 -17.47
N GLU A 116 36.65 -15.98 -18.07
CA GLU A 116 36.00 -14.85 -17.41
C GLU A 116 34.57 -14.67 -17.89
N VAL A 117 33.73 -14.09 -17.05
CA VAL A 117 32.33 -13.76 -17.37
C VAL A 117 32.25 -12.25 -17.39
N ARG A 118 32.05 -11.67 -18.57
CA ARG A 118 31.87 -10.24 -18.79
C ARG A 118 30.65 -10.05 -19.66
N GLY A 119 29.78 -9.11 -19.31
CA GLY A 119 28.57 -8.81 -20.06
C GLY A 119 27.56 -9.96 -20.14
N PRO A 120 26.55 -9.83 -21.02
CA PRO A 120 25.55 -10.85 -21.22
C PRO A 120 26.06 -11.97 -22.15
N ILE A 121 25.83 -13.23 -21.78
CA ILE A 121 26.30 -14.41 -22.53
C ILE A 121 25.11 -15.18 -23.08
N THR A 122 24.95 -15.18 -24.41
CA THR A 122 23.87 -15.89 -25.10
C THR A 122 24.30 -17.30 -25.47
N ILE A 123 23.47 -18.29 -25.14
CA ILE A 123 23.67 -19.70 -25.44
C ILE A 123 22.41 -20.33 -26.03
N VAL A 124 22.57 -21.41 -26.79
CA VAL A 124 21.46 -22.23 -27.28
C VAL A 124 21.25 -23.40 -26.31
N SER A 125 20.10 -23.47 -25.63
CA SER A 125 19.80 -24.55 -24.68
C SER A 125 19.09 -25.73 -25.34
N GLY A 126 18.41 -25.53 -26.47
CA GLY A 126 17.68 -26.55 -27.20
C GLY A 126 17.19 -26.02 -28.55
N LYS A 127 16.46 -26.84 -29.31
CA LYS A 127 16.09 -26.53 -30.72
C LYS A 127 15.33 -25.21 -30.90
N GLN A 128 14.47 -24.84 -29.96
CA GLN A 128 13.60 -23.65 -30.04
C GLN A 128 13.92 -22.59 -28.97
N ARG A 129 14.97 -22.79 -28.17
CA ARG A 129 15.21 -21.99 -26.95
C ARG A 129 16.66 -21.55 -26.85
N ARG A 130 16.82 -20.22 -26.86
CA ARG A 130 18.06 -19.52 -26.55
C ARG A 130 17.93 -18.89 -25.16
N LEU A 131 19.01 -18.88 -24.40
CA LEU A 131 19.08 -18.30 -23.06
C LEU A 131 20.21 -17.28 -23.03
N GLN A 132 20.04 -16.22 -22.28
CA GLN A 132 21.06 -15.19 -22.09
C GLN A 132 21.36 -15.05 -20.59
N PHE A 133 22.56 -15.44 -20.16
CA PHE A 133 22.99 -15.29 -18.78
C PHE A 133 23.59 -13.91 -18.55
N VAL A 134 23.15 -13.24 -17.49
CA VAL A 134 23.65 -11.91 -17.11
C VAL A 134 23.99 -11.93 -15.64
N GLU A 135 25.21 -11.53 -15.30
CA GLU A 135 25.60 -11.32 -13.91
C GLU A 135 25.03 -9.97 -13.42
N CYS A 136 24.33 -9.98 -12.29
CA CYS A 136 23.84 -8.74 -11.67
C CYS A 136 25.01 -8.04 -10.94
N PRO A 137 25.26 -6.74 -11.19
CA PRO A 137 26.20 -5.97 -10.38
C PRO A 137 25.72 -5.83 -8.93
N ASN A 138 26.63 -5.63 -7.98
CA ASN A 138 26.27 -5.42 -6.56
C ASN A 138 25.76 -3.99 -6.26
N ASP A 139 25.72 -3.11 -7.26
CA ASP A 139 25.17 -1.77 -7.14
C ASP A 139 23.62 -1.79 -7.21
N VAL A 140 22.96 -0.92 -6.46
CA VAL A 140 21.51 -0.73 -6.51
C VAL A 140 21.05 -0.39 -7.92
N ASN A 141 21.83 0.41 -8.65
CA ASN A 141 21.48 0.77 -10.03
C ASN A 141 21.45 -0.46 -10.95
N GLY A 142 22.46 -1.33 -10.82
CA GLY A 142 22.52 -2.61 -11.52
C GLY A 142 21.34 -3.50 -11.16
N MET A 143 21.00 -3.59 -9.86
CA MET A 143 19.82 -4.32 -9.39
C MET A 143 18.50 -3.77 -9.94
N LEU A 144 18.36 -2.44 -10.00
CA LEU A 144 17.18 -1.76 -10.56
C LEU A 144 17.02 -2.05 -12.05
N ASP A 145 18.11 -2.02 -12.82
CA ASP A 145 18.07 -2.29 -14.26
C ASP A 145 17.83 -3.78 -14.52
N ALA A 146 18.53 -4.65 -13.78
CA ALA A 146 18.37 -6.10 -13.85
C ALA A 146 16.94 -6.55 -13.60
N ALA A 147 16.25 -5.94 -12.64
CA ALA A 147 14.85 -6.22 -12.38
C ALA A 147 13.94 -5.90 -13.57
N LYS A 148 14.26 -4.86 -14.36
CA LYS A 148 13.43 -4.43 -15.49
C LYS A 148 13.53 -5.37 -16.69
N TYR A 149 14.65 -6.08 -16.89
CA TYR A 149 14.83 -7.00 -18.02
C TYR A 149 14.89 -8.51 -17.67
N ALA A 150 15.02 -8.90 -16.40
CA ALA A 150 15.14 -10.32 -15.99
C ALA A 150 13.89 -11.17 -16.23
N ASP A 151 13.89 -12.13 -17.17
CA ASP A 151 12.80 -13.10 -17.32
C ASP A 151 12.82 -14.16 -16.22
N VAL A 152 14.03 -14.50 -15.77
CA VAL A 152 14.31 -15.36 -14.61
C VAL A 152 15.34 -14.70 -13.73
N ALA A 153 15.12 -14.76 -12.42
CA ALA A 153 16.13 -14.42 -11.43
C ALA A 153 16.61 -15.69 -10.71
N LEU A 154 17.89 -16.02 -10.90
CA LEU A 154 18.63 -16.99 -10.07
C LEU A 154 19.20 -16.24 -8.86
N LEU A 155 18.64 -16.49 -7.68
CA LEU A 155 19.10 -15.89 -6.43
C LEU A 155 20.06 -16.83 -5.73
N LEU A 156 21.34 -16.46 -5.70
CA LEU A 156 22.34 -17.15 -4.92
C LEU A 156 22.25 -16.67 -3.48
N ILE A 157 22.20 -17.64 -2.57
CA ILE A 157 22.19 -17.43 -1.13
C ILE A 157 23.37 -18.22 -0.58
N ASP A 158 24.14 -17.58 0.29
CA ASP A 158 25.16 -18.25 1.05
C ASP A 158 24.49 -19.12 2.14
N GLY A 159 24.79 -20.41 2.15
CA GLY A 159 24.28 -21.33 3.14
C GLY A 159 24.82 -21.07 4.54
N SER A 160 26.09 -20.65 4.67
CA SER A 160 26.78 -20.48 5.95
C SER A 160 26.39 -19.17 6.64
N TYR A 161 26.39 -18.07 5.87
CA TYR A 161 25.98 -16.75 6.35
C TYR A 161 24.45 -16.59 6.40
N GLY A 162 23.75 -17.08 5.38
CA GLY A 162 22.30 -16.95 5.22
C GLY A 162 21.90 -15.78 4.31
N PHE A 163 20.74 -15.17 4.59
CA PHE A 163 20.20 -14.10 3.75
C PHE A 163 20.82 -12.73 4.07
N GLU A 164 21.39 -12.11 3.05
CA GLU A 164 21.91 -10.74 3.09
C GLU A 164 20.88 -9.69 2.66
N MET A 165 21.12 -8.44 3.07
CA MET A 165 20.23 -7.30 2.76
C MET A 165 20.09 -7.07 1.25
N GLU A 166 21.16 -7.25 0.47
CA GLU A 166 21.13 -7.09 -0.99
C GLU A 166 20.18 -8.07 -1.68
N THR A 167 20.07 -9.30 -1.19
CA THR A 167 19.12 -10.29 -1.73
C THR A 167 17.67 -9.85 -1.49
N PHE A 168 17.41 -9.28 -0.31
CA PHE A 168 16.11 -8.74 0.04
C PHE A 168 15.77 -7.47 -0.72
N GLU A 169 16.74 -6.59 -0.92
CA GLU A 169 16.56 -5.38 -1.72
C GLU A 169 16.16 -5.74 -3.15
N PHE A 170 16.91 -6.64 -3.79
CA PHE A 170 16.59 -7.08 -5.14
C PHE A 170 15.22 -7.75 -5.24
N LEU A 171 14.84 -8.61 -4.28
CA LEU A 171 13.49 -9.19 -4.23
C LEU A 171 12.38 -8.13 -4.16
N ASN A 172 12.56 -7.08 -3.35
CA ASN A 172 11.57 -6.00 -3.25
C ASN A 172 11.54 -5.13 -4.53
N ILE A 173 12.68 -4.93 -5.19
CA ILE A 173 12.74 -4.24 -6.48
C ILE A 173 11.97 -5.04 -7.55
N LEU A 174 12.17 -6.36 -7.60
CA LEU A 174 11.43 -7.26 -8.50
C LEU A 174 9.92 -7.20 -8.25
N GLN A 175 9.48 -7.17 -6.99
CA GLN A 175 8.05 -7.07 -6.66
C GLN A 175 7.40 -5.78 -7.18
N VAL A 176 8.15 -4.67 -7.26
CA VAL A 176 7.61 -3.38 -7.71
C VAL A 176 7.65 -3.24 -9.23
N HIS A 177 8.75 -3.61 -9.90
CA HIS A 177 8.87 -3.49 -11.36
C HIS A 177 8.21 -4.66 -12.12
N GLY A 178 7.75 -5.69 -11.41
CA GLY A 178 7.06 -6.85 -11.95
C GLY A 178 7.84 -8.12 -11.63
N PHE A 179 7.19 -9.07 -10.94
CA PHE A 179 7.87 -10.21 -10.33
C PHE A 179 8.10 -11.33 -11.35
N PRO A 180 9.35 -11.58 -11.81
CA PRO A 180 9.63 -12.66 -12.75
C PRO A 180 9.67 -14.01 -12.03
N LYS A 181 9.97 -15.09 -12.76
CA LYS A 181 10.23 -16.37 -12.10
C LYS A 181 11.53 -16.32 -11.32
N VAL A 182 11.43 -16.60 -10.03
CA VAL A 182 12.58 -16.63 -9.12
C VAL A 182 12.90 -18.07 -8.73
N MET A 183 14.18 -18.43 -8.78
CA MET A 183 14.70 -19.67 -8.21
C MET A 183 15.83 -19.36 -7.25
N GLY A 184 15.91 -20.10 -6.15
CA GLY A 184 17.02 -19.98 -5.22
C GLY A 184 18.09 -21.02 -5.49
N VAL A 185 19.35 -20.65 -5.30
CA VAL A 185 20.51 -21.54 -5.30
C VAL A 185 21.27 -21.32 -4.01
N LEU A 186 21.33 -22.34 -3.15
CA LEU A 186 22.15 -22.32 -1.94
C LEU A 186 23.56 -22.81 -2.25
N THR A 187 24.54 -22.00 -1.89
CA THR A 187 25.98 -22.26 -2.06
C THR A 187 26.67 -22.41 -0.70
N HIS A 188 27.99 -22.67 -0.69
CA HIS A 188 28.81 -22.75 0.53
C HIS A 188 28.27 -23.74 1.58
N LEU A 189 27.79 -24.89 1.11
CA LEU A 189 27.26 -25.95 1.97
C LEU A 189 28.35 -26.87 2.51
N ASP A 190 29.54 -26.80 1.92
CA ASP A 190 30.80 -27.43 2.29
C ASP A 190 31.42 -26.85 3.57
N GLU A 191 31.13 -25.58 3.90
CA GLU A 191 31.59 -24.96 5.14
C GLU A 191 30.96 -25.59 6.41
N PHE A 192 29.88 -26.35 6.26
CA PHE A 192 29.23 -27.02 7.38
C PHE A 192 29.91 -28.34 7.74
N LYS A 193 30.60 -28.35 8.88
CA LYS A 193 31.13 -29.59 9.49
C LYS A 193 30.01 -30.54 9.97
N ASP A 194 28.93 -29.99 10.53
CA ASP A 194 27.83 -30.76 11.12
C ASP A 194 26.65 -30.97 10.17
N VAL A 195 26.35 -32.24 9.84
CA VAL A 195 25.22 -32.61 8.96
C VAL A 195 23.86 -32.25 9.59
N LYS A 196 23.71 -32.38 10.91
CA LYS A 196 22.46 -31.99 11.61
C LYS A 196 22.21 -30.49 11.51
N LYS A 197 23.26 -29.67 11.69
CA LYS A 197 23.20 -28.20 11.55
C LYS A 197 22.85 -27.83 10.10
N LEU A 198 23.51 -28.44 9.13
CA LEU A 198 23.24 -28.26 7.71
C LEU A 198 21.76 -28.52 7.36
N ARG A 199 21.19 -29.64 7.81
CA ARG A 199 19.77 -29.97 7.55
C ARG A 199 18.82 -28.93 8.16
N LYS A 200 19.06 -28.51 9.41
CA LYS A 200 18.26 -27.46 10.08
C LYS A 200 18.38 -26.11 9.35
N THR A 201 19.58 -25.71 8.95
CA THR A 201 19.81 -24.46 8.21
C THR A 201 19.14 -24.49 6.84
N LYS A 202 19.27 -25.58 6.07
CA LYS A 202 18.56 -25.75 4.80
C LYS A 202 17.05 -25.58 4.97
N GLN A 203 16.46 -26.21 5.99
CA GLN A 203 15.03 -26.09 6.26
C GLN A 203 14.63 -24.66 6.65
N ARG A 204 15.40 -24.00 7.52
CA ARG A 204 15.16 -22.61 7.92
C ARG A 204 15.24 -21.64 6.75
N LEU A 205 16.28 -21.75 5.91
CA LEU A 205 16.46 -20.90 4.73
C LEU A 205 15.37 -21.17 3.69
N LYS A 206 14.97 -22.42 3.50
CA LYS A 206 13.86 -22.80 2.62
C LYS A 206 12.54 -22.20 3.06
N HIS A 207 12.18 -22.30 4.35
CA HIS A 207 10.95 -21.66 4.84
C HIS A 207 10.99 -20.15 4.71
N ARG A 208 12.14 -19.51 5.00
CA ARG A 208 12.30 -18.07 4.82
C ARG A 208 12.20 -17.65 3.34
N PHE A 209 12.77 -18.44 2.43
CA PHE A 209 12.66 -18.25 0.99
C PHE A 209 11.19 -18.32 0.52
N TRP A 210 10.42 -19.28 1.05
CA TRP A 210 8.99 -19.42 0.76
C TRP A 210 8.16 -18.24 1.28
N THR A 211 8.46 -17.73 2.47
CA THR A 211 7.74 -16.59 3.03
C THR A 211 7.95 -15.29 2.24
N GLU A 212 9.07 -15.14 1.56
CA GLU A 212 9.44 -13.90 0.86
C GLU A 212 9.03 -13.91 -0.62
N ILE A 213 8.90 -15.08 -1.22
CA ILE A 213 8.54 -15.25 -2.63
C ILE A 213 7.12 -15.81 -2.76
N TYR A 214 6.97 -17.12 -2.66
CA TYR A 214 5.69 -17.82 -2.60
C TYR A 214 5.93 -19.23 -2.04
N ASP A 215 4.89 -19.82 -1.47
CA ASP A 215 4.99 -21.15 -0.88
C ASP A 215 5.27 -22.22 -1.95
N GLY A 216 6.27 -23.06 -1.70
CA GLY A 216 6.72 -24.07 -2.65
C GLY A 216 7.67 -23.58 -3.76
N ALA A 217 8.23 -22.37 -3.66
CA ALA A 217 9.29 -21.90 -4.54
C ALA A 217 10.50 -22.87 -4.55
N LYS A 218 11.15 -23.01 -5.73
CA LYS A 218 12.22 -24.00 -5.93
C LYS A 218 13.56 -23.47 -5.44
N LEU A 219 14.23 -24.29 -4.63
CA LEU A 219 15.53 -24.03 -4.03
C LEU A 219 16.46 -25.19 -4.36
N PHE A 220 17.57 -24.89 -5.03
CA PHE A 220 18.62 -25.84 -5.38
C PHE A 220 19.76 -25.75 -4.37
N TYR A 221 20.49 -26.86 -4.19
CA TYR A 221 21.60 -26.95 -3.25
C TYR A 221 22.84 -27.32 -4.04
N LEU A 222 23.90 -26.52 -3.92
CA LEU A 222 25.22 -26.80 -4.49
C LEU A 222 26.15 -27.18 -3.34
N SER A 223 26.57 -28.45 -3.31
CA SER A 223 27.21 -29.05 -2.13
C SER A 223 28.65 -28.57 -1.90
N GLY A 224 29.36 -28.12 -2.93
CA GLY A 224 30.72 -27.59 -2.83
C GLY A 224 31.41 -27.52 -4.19
N LEU A 225 32.71 -27.21 -4.17
CA LEU A 225 33.54 -27.08 -5.36
C LEU A 225 34.43 -28.32 -5.57
N ILE A 226 34.41 -28.86 -6.79
CA ILE A 226 35.30 -29.93 -7.26
C ILE A 226 36.11 -29.36 -8.42
N ASN A 227 37.45 -29.32 -8.29
CA ASN A 227 38.37 -28.73 -9.26
C ASN A 227 37.97 -27.30 -9.67
N GLY A 228 37.60 -26.49 -8.67
CA GLY A 228 37.19 -25.10 -8.87
C GLY A 228 35.86 -24.92 -9.61
N ARG A 229 34.98 -25.93 -9.66
CA ARG A 229 33.62 -25.84 -10.25
C ARG A 229 32.58 -26.59 -9.43
N TYR A 230 31.31 -26.28 -9.64
CA TYR A 230 30.22 -27.02 -9.00
C TYR A 230 30.07 -28.45 -9.54
N ALA A 231 29.51 -29.33 -8.72
CA ALA A 231 29.27 -30.73 -9.08
C ALA A 231 28.38 -30.87 -10.32
N LYS A 232 28.85 -31.63 -11.32
CA LYS A 232 28.18 -31.76 -12.63
C LYS A 232 26.72 -32.23 -12.52
N ARG A 233 26.40 -33.13 -11.58
CA ARG A 233 25.04 -33.66 -11.37
C ARG A 233 24.07 -32.58 -10.85
N GLU A 234 24.53 -31.73 -9.94
CA GLU A 234 23.71 -30.66 -9.35
C GLU A 234 23.45 -29.55 -10.37
N VAL A 235 24.48 -29.16 -11.13
CA VAL A 235 24.36 -28.20 -12.23
C VAL A 235 23.44 -28.75 -13.33
N HIS A 236 23.54 -30.03 -13.67
CA HIS A 236 22.63 -30.67 -14.63
C HIS A 236 21.17 -30.61 -14.18
N ASN A 237 20.89 -30.84 -12.90
CA ASN A 237 19.54 -30.72 -12.35
C ASN A 237 19.03 -29.28 -12.47
N LEU A 238 19.83 -28.28 -12.08
CA LEU A 238 19.47 -26.87 -12.23
C LEU A 238 19.20 -26.51 -13.70
N ALA A 239 20.09 -26.89 -14.61
CA ALA A 239 19.96 -26.68 -16.05
C ALA A 239 18.70 -27.32 -16.62
N ARG A 240 18.36 -28.55 -16.21
CA ARG A 240 17.12 -29.24 -16.60
C ARG A 240 15.89 -28.43 -16.22
N PHE A 241 15.87 -27.85 -15.02
CA PHE A 241 14.76 -26.99 -14.59
C PHE A 241 14.69 -25.72 -15.42
N ILE A 242 15.81 -25.02 -15.64
CA ILE A 242 15.87 -23.81 -16.47
C ILE A 242 15.30 -24.06 -17.87
N SER A 243 15.73 -25.14 -18.53
CA SER A 243 15.33 -25.45 -19.91
C SER A 243 13.82 -25.71 -20.08
N VAL A 244 13.14 -26.24 -19.05
CA VAL A 244 11.72 -26.62 -19.09
C VAL A 244 10.78 -25.47 -18.69
N MET A 245 11.29 -24.35 -18.17
CA MET A 245 10.44 -23.29 -17.62
C MET A 245 9.58 -22.59 -18.67
N LYS A 246 8.34 -22.30 -18.29
CA LYS A 246 7.48 -21.34 -19.00
C LYS A 246 7.60 -19.96 -18.36
N PHE A 247 7.72 -18.95 -19.21
CA PHE A 247 7.81 -17.54 -18.86
C PHE A 247 6.45 -16.87 -19.07
N HIS A 248 6.16 -15.85 -18.27
CA HIS A 248 4.95 -15.04 -18.43
C HIS A 248 5.38 -13.62 -18.79
N PRO A 249 4.80 -12.99 -19.82
CA PRO A 249 5.15 -11.62 -20.19
C PRO A 249 4.70 -10.65 -19.09
N LEU A 250 5.62 -9.81 -18.62
CA LEU A 250 5.29 -8.71 -17.70
C LEU A 250 4.67 -7.56 -18.49
N SER A 251 3.69 -6.85 -17.91
CA SER A 251 2.94 -5.78 -18.58
C SER A 251 3.87 -4.68 -19.14
N TRP A 252 4.82 -4.20 -18.34
CA TRP A 252 5.79 -3.19 -18.77
C TRP A 252 6.64 -3.66 -19.96
N ARG A 253 7.11 -4.90 -19.92
CA ARG A 253 7.94 -5.48 -20.99
C ARG A 253 7.15 -5.75 -22.26
N ALA A 254 5.87 -6.12 -22.14
CA ALA A 254 5.00 -6.31 -23.29
C ALA A 254 4.64 -4.97 -23.95
N ALA A 255 4.51 -3.90 -23.15
CA ALA A 255 4.15 -2.57 -23.64
C ALA A 255 5.30 -1.87 -24.38
N HIS A 256 6.53 -1.94 -23.86
CA HIS A 256 7.68 -1.17 -24.33
C HIS A 256 8.72 -2.03 -25.07
N PRO A 257 9.34 -1.51 -26.14
CA PRO A 257 10.44 -2.21 -26.79
C PRO A 257 11.71 -1.94 -25.98
N TYR A 258 12.58 -2.94 -25.86
CA TYR A 258 13.89 -2.75 -25.22
C TYR A 258 14.93 -3.69 -25.81
N VAL A 259 16.19 -3.30 -25.69
CA VAL A 259 17.35 -4.06 -26.15
C VAL A 259 18.33 -4.16 -24.98
N LEU A 260 18.73 -5.37 -24.66
CA LEU A 260 19.89 -5.61 -23.81
C LEU A 260 21.11 -5.64 -24.72
N VAL A 261 22.08 -4.78 -24.45
CA VAL A 261 23.26 -4.64 -25.30
C VAL A 261 24.24 -5.77 -25.04
N ASP A 262 24.61 -6.48 -26.10
CA ASP A 262 25.56 -7.59 -26.08
C ASP A 262 26.98 -7.13 -26.42
N ARG A 263 27.11 -6.20 -27.37
CA ARG A 263 28.38 -5.65 -27.85
C ARG A 263 28.29 -4.13 -27.95
N PHE A 264 29.34 -3.47 -27.48
CA PHE A 264 29.52 -2.02 -27.47
C PHE A 264 30.76 -1.67 -28.28
N GLU A 265 30.63 -0.78 -29.27
CA GLU A 265 31.74 -0.32 -30.12
C GLU A 265 31.74 1.20 -30.23
N ASP A 266 32.91 1.84 -30.17
CA ASP A 266 33.11 3.25 -30.54
C ASP A 266 33.50 3.30 -32.02
N VAL A 267 32.72 4.04 -32.83
CA VAL A 267 32.92 4.22 -34.28
C VAL A 267 33.23 5.68 -34.61
N THR A 268 33.57 6.48 -33.59
CA THR A 268 33.98 7.86 -33.79
C THR A 268 35.24 7.92 -34.67
N PRO A 269 35.26 8.77 -35.73
CA PRO A 269 36.44 8.95 -36.55
C PRO A 269 37.67 9.31 -35.69
N PRO A 270 38.80 8.59 -35.84
CA PRO A 270 39.97 8.81 -34.99
C PRO A 270 40.49 10.24 -35.07
N GLU A 271 40.37 10.89 -36.23
CA GLU A 271 40.74 12.30 -36.42
C GLU A 271 40.04 13.23 -35.43
N LYS A 272 38.73 13.07 -35.24
CA LYS A 272 37.95 13.88 -34.29
C LYS A 272 38.43 13.69 -32.84
N VAL A 273 38.78 12.44 -32.49
CA VAL A 273 39.28 12.08 -31.16
C VAL A 273 40.67 12.65 -30.89
N HIS A 274 41.51 12.74 -31.92
CA HIS A 274 42.85 13.33 -31.81
C HIS A 274 42.78 14.85 -31.66
N MET A 275 41.85 15.51 -32.38
CA MET A 275 41.65 16.96 -32.28
C MET A 275 41.04 17.37 -30.94
N ASP A 276 40.00 16.68 -30.50
CA ASP A 276 39.41 16.88 -29.17
C ASP A 276 39.10 15.54 -28.50
N LYS A 277 39.85 15.23 -27.44
CA LYS A 277 39.65 14.00 -26.67
C LYS A 277 38.28 13.95 -25.99
N LYS A 278 37.68 15.12 -25.71
CA LYS A 278 36.39 15.28 -25.03
C LYS A 278 35.22 15.44 -26.00
N CYS A 279 35.43 15.22 -27.29
CA CYS A 279 34.35 15.27 -28.26
C CYS A 279 33.30 14.18 -28.00
N ASP A 280 32.04 14.49 -28.31
CA ASP A 280 30.98 13.49 -28.32
C ASP A 280 31.31 12.35 -29.29
N ARG A 281 30.85 11.15 -28.94
CA ARG A 281 31.21 9.89 -29.59
C ARG A 281 30.02 9.28 -30.32
N ASN A 282 30.32 8.68 -31.46
CA ASN A 282 29.38 7.83 -32.20
C ASN A 282 29.61 6.39 -31.76
N ILE A 283 28.60 5.80 -31.11
CA ILE A 283 28.69 4.42 -30.61
C ILE A 283 27.75 3.50 -31.38
N ILE A 284 28.14 2.24 -31.46
CA ILE A 284 27.32 1.17 -32.01
C ILE A 284 27.02 0.15 -30.92
N LEU A 285 25.73 -0.11 -30.75
CA LEU A 285 25.17 -1.04 -29.78
C LEU A 285 24.55 -2.21 -30.55
N TYR A 286 24.97 -3.43 -30.23
CA TYR A 286 24.35 -4.64 -30.79
C TYR A 286 23.51 -5.33 -29.73
N GLY A 287 22.37 -5.91 -30.14
CA GLY A 287 21.56 -6.71 -29.23
C GLY A 287 20.26 -7.21 -29.84
N TYR A 288 19.59 -8.08 -29.11
CA TYR A 288 18.28 -8.62 -29.49
C TYR A 288 17.15 -7.68 -29.09
N VAL A 289 16.19 -7.45 -29.98
CA VAL A 289 14.94 -6.74 -29.67
C VAL A 289 14.05 -7.59 -28.77
N ARG A 290 13.53 -6.97 -27.71
CA ARG A 290 12.68 -7.58 -26.70
C ARG A 290 11.44 -6.73 -26.48
N GLY A 291 10.38 -7.38 -26.00
CA GLY A 291 9.12 -6.72 -25.69
C GLY A 291 8.26 -6.54 -26.93
N CYS A 292 8.04 -5.29 -27.35
CA CYS A 292 7.32 -4.97 -28.58
C CYS A 292 8.28 -4.58 -29.72
N ASN A 293 7.72 -4.42 -30.92
CA ASN A 293 8.48 -4.11 -32.12
C ASN A 293 9.03 -2.67 -32.10
N ILE A 294 10.25 -2.47 -32.59
CA ILE A 294 10.87 -1.15 -32.73
C ILE A 294 10.55 -0.59 -34.12
N LYS A 295 9.78 0.50 -34.20
CA LYS A 295 9.47 1.17 -35.48
C LYS A 295 10.59 2.13 -35.93
N LYS A 296 10.82 2.25 -37.24
CA LYS A 296 11.61 3.33 -37.84
C LYS A 296 10.80 4.64 -37.71
N GLY A 297 11.29 5.60 -36.92
CA GLY A 297 10.55 6.83 -36.60
C GLY A 297 9.38 6.56 -35.65
N THR A 298 9.55 6.92 -34.38
CA THR A 298 8.68 6.53 -33.25
C THR A 298 7.22 6.95 -33.44
N LYS A 299 6.29 5.99 -33.31
CA LYS A 299 4.91 6.13 -32.77
C LYS A 299 4.15 4.80 -32.81
N LEU A 300 3.71 4.31 -31.64
CA LEU A 300 2.88 3.10 -31.49
C LEU A 300 1.50 3.47 -30.93
N LYS A 301 0.44 2.90 -31.53
CA LYS A 301 -0.94 2.88 -31.01
C LYS A 301 -1.28 1.45 -30.59
N GLU A 302 -2.08 1.31 -29.54
CA GLU A 302 -2.52 0.00 -29.02
C GLU A 302 -3.92 -0.36 -29.53
N GLU A 303 -4.13 -1.61 -29.98
CA GLU A 303 -5.46 -2.26 -29.98
C GLU A 303 -5.38 -3.79 -30.24
N VAL A 304 -6.52 -4.46 -30.04
CA VAL A 304 -6.78 -5.78 -29.41
C VAL A 304 -6.51 -7.06 -30.24
N GLU A 305 -6.31 -8.18 -29.53
CA GLU A 305 -6.05 -9.58 -29.94
C GLU A 305 -6.75 -10.15 -31.19
N ILE A 306 -7.99 -9.75 -31.50
CA ILE A 306 -8.69 -10.18 -32.74
C ILE A 306 -8.02 -9.56 -33.99
N ARG A 307 -7.47 -8.34 -33.86
CA ARG A 307 -6.60 -7.76 -34.88
C ARG A 307 -5.26 -8.49 -34.97
N LYS A 308 -4.75 -9.18 -33.95
CA LYS A 308 -3.43 -9.83 -34.04
C LYS A 308 -3.41 -10.88 -35.14
N GLN A 309 -4.40 -11.78 -35.16
CA GLN A 309 -4.54 -12.80 -36.21
C GLN A 309 -4.71 -12.14 -37.58
N ARG A 310 -5.61 -11.16 -37.66
CA ARG A 310 -5.91 -10.42 -38.89
C ARG A 310 -4.69 -9.67 -39.44
N ASN A 311 -3.99 -8.93 -38.59
CA ASN A 311 -2.76 -8.21 -38.93
C ASN A 311 -1.66 -9.17 -39.36
N ILE A 312 -1.51 -10.33 -38.71
CA ILE A 312 -0.51 -11.33 -39.12
C ILE A 312 -0.81 -11.84 -40.52
N ASP A 313 -2.08 -12.13 -40.82
CA ASP A 313 -2.48 -12.62 -42.13
C ASP A 313 -2.36 -11.52 -43.20
N GLU A 314 -2.81 -10.28 -42.92
CA GLU A 314 -2.64 -9.12 -43.80
C GLU A 314 -1.15 -8.77 -44.07
N LEU A 315 -0.26 -8.96 -43.09
CA LEU A 315 1.18 -8.67 -43.22
C LEU A 315 2.01 -9.84 -43.76
N LYS A 316 1.43 -11.02 -43.98
CA LYS A 316 2.16 -12.15 -44.59
C LYS A 316 2.33 -11.97 -46.09
N ASP A 317 1.37 -11.31 -46.72
CA ASP A 317 1.30 -11.15 -48.18
C ASP A 317 2.11 -9.96 -48.70
N LEU A 318 2.72 -9.17 -47.80
CA LEU A 318 3.55 -8.02 -48.14
C LEU A 318 5.04 -8.37 -48.24
N ASP A 319 5.74 -7.69 -49.15
CA ASP A 319 7.19 -7.77 -49.32
C ASP A 319 7.95 -7.40 -48.03
N GLU A 320 9.10 -8.03 -47.79
CA GLU A 320 9.88 -7.86 -46.54
C GLU A 320 10.25 -6.40 -46.23
N LEU A 321 10.55 -5.60 -47.26
CA LEU A 321 10.89 -4.17 -47.10
C LEU A 321 9.68 -3.35 -46.63
N THR A 322 8.53 -3.50 -47.29
CA THR A 322 7.29 -2.80 -46.92
C THR A 322 6.79 -3.23 -45.54
N ARG A 323 6.97 -4.51 -45.22
CA ARG A 323 6.67 -5.08 -43.91
C ARG A 323 7.53 -4.46 -42.81
N LEU A 324 8.83 -4.27 -43.06
CA LEU A 324 9.75 -3.65 -42.10
C LEU A 324 9.42 -2.17 -41.86
N GLU A 325 8.94 -1.44 -42.88
CA GLU A 325 8.49 -0.05 -42.73
C GLU A 325 7.21 0.06 -41.90
N ILE A 326 6.23 -0.81 -42.12
CA ILE A 326 4.93 -0.77 -41.42
C ILE A 326 5.04 -1.30 -39.98
N GLU A 327 5.64 -2.48 -39.82
CA GLU A 327 5.69 -3.20 -38.55
C GLU A 327 6.89 -2.78 -37.68
N GLY A 328 7.99 -2.35 -38.32
CA GLY A 328 9.27 -2.16 -37.67
C GLY A 328 10.06 -3.45 -37.48
N PHE A 329 11.11 -3.37 -36.67
CA PHE A 329 11.92 -4.51 -36.25
C PHE A 329 11.19 -5.35 -35.21
N ARG A 330 11.07 -6.64 -35.49
CA ARG A 330 10.36 -7.60 -34.64
C ARG A 330 11.15 -7.99 -33.41
N THR A 331 10.42 -8.38 -32.37
CA THR A 331 10.99 -9.07 -31.21
C THR A 331 11.76 -10.32 -31.65
N GLY A 332 12.99 -10.48 -31.17
CA GLY A 332 13.88 -11.59 -31.54
C GLY A 332 14.87 -11.28 -32.66
N THR A 333 14.70 -10.18 -33.40
CA THR A 333 15.69 -9.73 -34.39
C THR A 333 16.95 -9.20 -33.69
N TYR A 334 18.13 -9.53 -34.21
CA TYR A 334 19.41 -8.99 -33.76
C TYR A 334 19.71 -7.69 -34.51
N LEU A 335 19.84 -6.58 -33.79
CA LEU A 335 20.03 -5.24 -34.37
C LEU A 335 21.43 -4.70 -34.13
N ARG A 336 21.83 -3.82 -35.05
CA ARG A 336 22.95 -2.88 -34.93
C ARG A 336 22.34 -1.47 -34.81
N LEU A 337 22.47 -0.86 -33.65
CA LEU A 337 21.97 0.47 -33.34
C LEU A 337 23.14 1.46 -33.31
N GLU A 338 23.13 2.45 -34.18
CA GLU A 338 24.08 3.55 -34.14
C GLU A 338 23.47 4.71 -33.36
N VAL A 339 24.20 5.20 -32.36
CA VAL A 339 23.79 6.32 -31.52
C VAL A 339 24.84 7.42 -31.65
N HIS A 340 24.38 8.57 -32.09
CA HIS A 340 25.20 9.77 -32.25
C HIS A 340 25.17 10.64 -30.98
N ASP A 341 26.15 11.53 -30.87
CA ASP A 341 26.25 12.56 -29.82
C ASP A 341 26.24 11.99 -28.39
N VAL A 342 26.95 10.88 -28.17
CA VAL A 342 27.08 10.27 -26.84
C VAL A 342 28.23 10.94 -26.07
N PRO A 343 28.02 11.35 -24.81
CA PRO A 343 29.09 11.92 -24.01
C PRO A 343 30.31 11.00 -23.92
N TYR A 344 31.50 11.54 -24.13
CA TYR A 344 32.74 10.77 -24.17
C TYR A 344 33.01 10.02 -22.86
N GLU A 345 32.51 10.52 -21.72
CA GLU A 345 32.70 9.89 -20.41
C GLU A 345 32.03 8.52 -20.34
N MET A 346 30.95 8.30 -21.11
CA MET A 346 30.30 6.99 -21.20
C MET A 346 31.23 5.95 -21.82
N VAL A 347 31.98 6.33 -22.86
CA VAL A 347 32.94 5.44 -23.54
C VAL A 347 34.15 5.21 -22.66
N GLN A 348 34.68 6.27 -22.04
CA GLN A 348 35.85 6.20 -21.17
C GLN A 348 35.61 5.34 -19.92
N ASN A 349 34.43 5.47 -19.30
CA ASN A 349 34.08 4.77 -18.06
C ASN A 349 33.25 3.50 -18.31
N PHE A 350 33.25 2.99 -19.55
CA PHE A 350 32.50 1.78 -19.92
C PHE A 350 33.07 0.54 -19.22
N ASP A 351 32.21 -0.19 -18.50
CA ASP A 351 32.56 -1.46 -17.86
C ASP A 351 31.68 -2.58 -18.44
N PRO A 352 32.28 -3.60 -19.07
CA PRO A 352 31.56 -4.79 -19.56
C PRO A 352 30.76 -5.53 -18.48
N CYS A 353 31.11 -5.41 -17.19
CA CYS A 353 30.38 -6.08 -16.10
C CYS A 353 29.03 -5.41 -15.79
N HIS A 354 28.83 -4.17 -16.23
CA HIS A 354 27.58 -3.44 -16.08
C HIS A 354 26.77 -3.51 -17.38
N PRO A 355 25.65 -4.25 -17.41
CA PRO A 355 24.85 -4.38 -18.63
C PRO A 355 24.23 -3.03 -19.01
N VAL A 356 24.28 -2.71 -20.30
CA VAL A 356 23.63 -1.53 -20.87
C VAL A 356 22.24 -1.93 -21.38
N LEU A 357 21.22 -1.23 -20.89
CA LEU A 357 19.83 -1.42 -21.26
C LEU A 357 19.34 -0.23 -22.07
N VAL A 358 18.87 -0.48 -23.28
CA VAL A 358 18.22 0.51 -24.14
C VAL A 358 16.72 0.26 -24.09
N GLY A 359 15.94 1.25 -23.64
CA GLY A 359 14.48 1.16 -23.56
C GLY A 359 13.81 2.19 -24.47
N GLY A 360 12.81 1.77 -25.23
CA GLY A 360 11.97 2.66 -26.01
C GLY A 360 11.01 3.44 -25.12
N ILE A 361 10.97 4.76 -25.36
CA ILE A 361 10.17 5.71 -24.60
C ILE A 361 8.93 6.06 -25.43
N SER A 362 7.76 6.06 -24.81
CA SER A 362 6.53 6.51 -25.47
C SER A 362 6.45 8.04 -25.51
N LEU A 363 5.74 8.62 -26.49
CA LEU A 363 5.57 10.08 -26.59
C LEU A 363 5.06 10.74 -25.30
N GLY A 364 4.15 10.07 -24.59
CA GLY A 364 3.61 10.58 -23.32
C GLY A 364 4.64 10.60 -22.19
N GLU A 365 5.68 9.76 -22.26
CA GLU A 365 6.71 9.60 -21.23
C GLU A 365 7.91 10.52 -21.46
N GLU A 366 8.06 11.05 -22.68
CA GLU A 366 9.10 11.98 -23.05
C GLU A 366 9.00 13.27 -22.22
N ASN A 367 7.78 13.80 -22.12
CA ASN A 367 7.47 15.03 -21.40
C ASN A 367 7.68 14.90 -19.89
N ALA A 368 8.11 15.99 -19.27
CA ALA A 368 8.16 16.14 -17.82
C ALA A 368 6.89 16.83 -17.30
N GLY A 369 6.34 16.35 -16.20
CA GLY A 369 5.14 16.92 -15.61
C GLY A 369 4.94 16.51 -14.16
N TYR A 370 3.79 16.90 -13.59
CA TYR A 370 3.42 16.51 -12.23
C TYR A 370 2.91 15.07 -12.22
N MET A 371 3.46 14.25 -11.33
CA MET A 371 2.99 12.89 -11.11
C MET A 371 2.44 12.73 -9.71
N GLN A 372 1.29 12.07 -9.64
CA GLN A 372 0.67 11.64 -8.41
C GLN A 372 0.95 10.16 -8.20
N ALA A 373 1.68 9.85 -7.13
CA ALA A 373 1.98 8.47 -6.77
C ALA A 373 1.37 8.11 -5.41
N ARG A 374 0.88 6.89 -5.27
CA ARG A 374 0.51 6.32 -3.97
C ARG A 374 1.74 5.68 -3.34
N LEU A 375 2.39 6.40 -2.43
CA LEU A 375 3.65 6.02 -1.80
C LEU A 375 3.43 5.43 -0.40
N LYS A 376 4.15 4.35 -0.10
CA LYS A 376 4.26 3.80 1.25
C LYS A 376 5.72 3.57 1.59
N ARG A 377 6.10 4.03 2.77
CA ARG A 377 7.41 3.77 3.36
C ARG A 377 7.63 2.26 3.48
N HIS A 378 8.82 1.80 3.11
CA HIS A 378 9.12 0.38 3.15
C HIS A 378 9.16 -0.15 4.59
N ARG A 379 8.69 -1.39 4.79
CA ARG A 379 8.56 -2.02 6.12
C ARG A 379 9.89 -2.11 6.89
N TRP A 380 10.98 -2.35 6.17
CA TRP A 380 12.33 -2.52 6.73
C TRP A 380 13.17 -1.25 6.74
N HIS A 381 12.69 -0.18 6.10
CA HIS A 381 13.33 1.12 6.24
C HIS A 381 13.03 1.65 7.65
N ARG A 382 13.99 2.30 8.32
CA ARG A 382 13.82 2.73 9.74
C ARG A 382 13.31 4.15 9.87
N LYS A 383 13.70 5.06 8.98
CA LYS A 383 13.39 6.48 9.07
C LYS A 383 12.08 6.80 8.34
N VAL A 384 11.36 7.82 8.80
CA VAL A 384 10.25 8.40 8.05
C VAL A 384 10.79 9.40 7.04
N LEU A 385 10.13 9.50 5.88
CA LEU A 385 10.53 10.42 4.83
C LEU A 385 9.88 11.77 5.08
N LYS A 386 10.66 12.83 4.90
CA LYS A 386 10.23 14.21 5.12
C LYS A 386 9.88 14.85 3.78
N THR A 387 8.82 15.64 3.78
CA THR A 387 8.40 16.40 2.60
C THR A 387 9.47 17.41 2.17
N ARG A 388 9.68 17.54 0.85
CA ARG A 388 10.73 18.35 0.21
C ARG A 388 12.17 17.90 0.50
N ASP A 389 12.37 16.74 1.11
CA ASP A 389 13.68 16.11 1.11
C ASP A 389 13.85 15.30 -0.19
N PRO A 390 15.03 15.34 -0.82
CA PRO A 390 15.25 14.68 -2.10
C PRO A 390 15.23 13.16 -1.96
N ILE A 391 14.60 12.49 -2.93
CA ILE A 391 14.63 11.05 -3.09
C ILE A 391 14.97 10.70 -4.53
N ILE A 392 15.61 9.57 -4.74
CA ILE A 392 15.88 8.99 -6.06
C ILE A 392 14.75 8.02 -6.35
N VAL A 393 14.07 8.22 -7.47
CA VAL A 393 12.97 7.38 -7.93
C VAL A 393 13.40 6.62 -9.18
N SER A 394 13.09 5.32 -9.21
CA SER A 394 13.14 4.48 -10.41
C SER A 394 11.72 4.30 -10.91
N VAL A 395 11.41 4.91 -12.05
CA VAL A 395 10.08 4.88 -12.69
C VAL A 395 10.25 4.48 -14.15
N GLY A 396 9.63 3.37 -14.56
CA GLY A 396 9.85 2.82 -15.89
C GLY A 396 11.33 2.59 -16.17
N TRP A 397 11.85 3.10 -17.29
CA TRP A 397 13.28 3.05 -17.63
C TRP A 397 14.14 4.08 -16.88
N ARG A 398 13.56 5.22 -16.50
CA ARG A 398 14.29 6.39 -16.00
C ARG A 398 14.57 6.29 -14.49
N ARG A 399 15.72 6.80 -14.09
CA ARG A 399 16.12 7.01 -12.69
C ARG A 399 16.47 8.47 -12.52
N TYR A 400 15.91 9.13 -11.52
CA TYR A 400 16.20 10.52 -11.27
C TYR A 400 15.91 10.89 -9.82
N GLN A 401 16.58 11.91 -9.35
CA GLN A 401 16.33 12.52 -8.06
C GLN A 401 15.23 13.58 -8.18
N THR A 402 14.30 13.61 -7.25
CA THR A 402 13.21 14.60 -7.19
C THR A 402 12.85 14.93 -5.74
N THR A 403 12.10 16.01 -5.52
CA THR A 403 11.67 16.48 -4.20
C THR A 403 10.15 16.33 -4.03
N PRO A 404 9.66 15.23 -3.42
CA PRO A 404 8.23 14.99 -3.30
C PRO A 404 7.57 15.79 -2.18
N ILE A 405 6.30 16.09 -2.40
CA ILE A 405 5.36 16.56 -1.38
C ILE A 405 4.41 15.43 -1.01
N TYR A 406 4.43 15.05 0.27
CA TYR A 406 3.50 14.05 0.77
C TYR A 406 2.18 14.69 1.17
N ALA A 407 1.07 14.04 0.84
CA ALA A 407 -0.28 14.48 1.14
C ALA A 407 -1.18 13.29 1.53
N ILE A 408 -2.27 13.60 2.23
CA ILE A 408 -3.37 12.68 2.47
C ILE A 408 -4.66 13.35 2.01
N GLU A 409 -5.57 12.57 1.47
CA GLU A 409 -6.91 13.02 1.16
C GLU A 409 -7.74 13.06 2.46
N ASP A 410 -8.22 14.24 2.84
CA ASP A 410 -9.16 14.40 3.94
C ASP A 410 -10.57 13.98 3.48
N ILE A 411 -11.50 13.73 4.41
CA ILE A 411 -12.90 13.31 4.14
C ILE A 411 -13.63 14.24 3.16
N ASN A 412 -13.23 15.51 3.11
CA ASN A 412 -13.81 16.53 2.24
C ASN A 412 -13.20 16.54 0.81
N GLY A 413 -12.43 15.52 0.43
CA GLY A 413 -11.74 15.43 -0.88
C GLY A 413 -10.55 16.38 -1.05
N ARG A 414 -10.06 17.01 0.03
CA ARG A 414 -8.92 17.95 -0.04
C ARG A 414 -7.61 17.21 0.16
N HIS A 415 -6.62 17.48 -0.67
CA HIS A 415 -5.26 16.95 -0.49
C HIS A 415 -4.49 17.80 0.52
N ARG A 416 -4.47 17.34 1.78
CA ARG A 416 -3.74 18.02 2.85
C ARG A 416 -2.29 17.55 2.89
N MET A 417 -1.38 18.52 2.80
CA MET A 417 0.06 18.33 2.95
C MET A 417 0.40 17.70 4.31
N LEU A 418 1.27 16.69 4.28
CA LEU A 418 1.92 16.10 5.43
C LEU A 418 3.35 16.63 5.54
N LYS A 419 3.88 16.69 6.76
CA LYS A 419 5.30 17.00 7.01
C LYS A 419 6.19 15.77 6.80
N TYR A 420 5.66 14.59 7.14
CA TYR A 420 6.34 13.31 7.07
C TYR A 420 5.39 12.25 6.52
N THR A 421 5.95 11.20 5.92
CA THR A 421 5.19 9.99 5.57
C THR A 421 4.67 9.29 6.83
N PRO A 422 3.44 8.77 6.84
CA PRO A 422 2.97 7.89 7.91
C PRO A 422 3.75 6.57 7.92
N GLU A 423 3.90 5.94 9.09
CA GLU A 423 4.81 4.80 9.25
C GLU A 423 4.35 3.52 8.54
N HIS A 424 3.04 3.22 8.56
CA HIS A 424 2.48 1.96 8.05
C HIS A 424 1.31 2.16 7.07
N MET A 425 1.06 3.40 6.65
CA MET A 425 -0.06 3.78 5.79
C MET A 425 0.46 4.25 4.42
N HIS A 426 -0.39 4.14 3.39
CA HIS A 426 -0.13 4.79 2.11
C HIS A 426 -0.47 6.28 2.20
N CYS A 427 0.35 7.11 1.56
CA CYS A 427 0.09 8.52 1.37
C CYS A 427 0.23 8.87 -0.12
N LEU A 428 -0.32 10.00 -0.52
CA LEU A 428 -0.08 10.56 -1.84
C LEU A 428 1.30 11.23 -1.82
N ALA A 429 2.09 11.01 -2.86
CA ALA A 429 3.34 11.70 -3.11
C ALA A 429 3.20 12.41 -4.45
N MET A 430 3.36 13.73 -4.43
CA MET A 430 3.33 14.57 -5.61
C MET A 430 4.75 15.06 -5.90
N PHE A 431 5.24 14.82 -7.10
CA PHE A 431 6.55 15.27 -7.53
C PHE A 431 6.57 15.58 -9.03
N TRP A 432 7.58 16.33 -9.45
CA TRP A 432 7.77 16.70 -10.85
C TRP A 432 8.89 15.87 -11.46
N GLY A 433 8.68 15.35 -12.66
CA GLY A 433 9.65 14.52 -13.36
C GLY A 433 9.10 13.96 -14.67
N PRO A 434 9.90 13.16 -15.38
CA PRO A 434 9.46 12.32 -16.50
C PRO A 434 8.15 11.60 -16.23
N LEU A 435 7.16 11.80 -17.10
CA LEU A 435 5.85 11.18 -16.97
C LEU A 435 5.95 9.66 -17.19
N ALA A 436 5.13 8.91 -16.48
CA ALA A 436 4.98 7.48 -16.63
C ALA A 436 3.49 7.12 -16.60
N PRO A 437 3.08 6.06 -17.33
CA PRO A 437 1.68 5.66 -17.38
C PRO A 437 1.17 5.25 -15.98
N PRO A 438 -0.13 5.38 -15.73
CA PRO A 438 -0.72 5.03 -14.45
C PRO A 438 -0.55 3.53 -14.18
N ASN A 439 -0.57 3.16 -12.90
CA ASN A 439 -0.26 1.82 -12.40
C ASN A 439 1.20 1.34 -12.60
N THR A 440 2.10 2.21 -13.03
CA THR A 440 3.54 1.90 -13.06
C THR A 440 4.12 1.87 -11.65
N GLY A 441 4.88 0.82 -11.33
CA GLY A 441 5.60 0.68 -10.07
C GLY A 441 6.79 1.64 -9.96
N VAL A 442 6.97 2.21 -8.77
CA VAL A 442 8.04 3.16 -8.43
C VAL A 442 8.79 2.67 -7.20
N VAL A 443 10.11 2.54 -7.33
CA VAL A 443 11.00 2.28 -6.19
C VAL A 443 11.68 3.59 -5.82
N ALA A 444 11.65 3.94 -4.54
CA ALA A 444 12.35 5.10 -4.00
C ALA A 444 13.55 4.67 -3.15
N VAL A 445 14.67 5.36 -3.35
CA VAL A 445 15.94 5.19 -2.63
C VAL A 445 16.42 6.58 -2.19
N GLN A 446 17.09 6.68 -1.05
CA GLN A 446 17.61 7.97 -0.55
C GLN A 446 19.08 8.17 -0.92
N SER A 447 19.89 7.11 -0.87
CA SER A 447 21.29 7.13 -1.26
C SER A 447 21.64 5.88 -2.06
N VAL A 448 22.46 6.06 -3.09
CA VAL A 448 22.95 4.99 -3.97
C VAL A 448 24.22 4.35 -3.40
N ALA A 449 24.86 4.98 -2.41
CA ALA A 449 26.13 4.50 -1.87
C ALA A 449 26.03 3.09 -1.28
N ASN A 450 27.01 2.24 -1.60
CA ASN A 450 27.10 0.87 -1.10
C ASN A 450 27.54 0.76 0.38
N ASN A 451 27.97 1.85 1.00
CA ASN A 451 28.55 1.84 2.36
C ASN A 451 27.49 1.87 3.50
N GLN A 452 26.29 1.33 3.27
CA GLN A 452 25.22 1.34 4.27
C GLN A 452 24.88 -0.08 4.73
N ALA A 453 25.13 -0.38 6.01
CA ALA A 453 24.66 -1.59 6.68
C ALA A 453 23.12 -1.68 6.85
N ALA A 454 22.38 -0.67 6.35
CA ALA A 454 20.94 -0.55 6.50
C ALA A 454 20.22 -0.72 5.15
N PHE A 455 18.96 -1.15 5.21
CA PHE A 455 18.11 -1.33 4.05
C PHE A 455 17.94 -0.03 3.23
N ARG A 456 18.43 -0.03 1.99
CA ARG A 456 18.56 1.16 1.13
C ARG A 456 17.24 1.64 0.53
N ILE A 457 16.34 0.71 0.18
CA ILE A 457 15.04 1.05 -0.39
C ILE A 457 14.18 1.73 0.68
N THR A 458 13.76 2.97 0.42
CA THR A 458 13.08 3.81 1.39
C THR A 458 11.57 3.68 1.33
N ALA A 459 11.02 3.63 0.12
CA ALA A 459 9.60 3.53 -0.12
C ALA A 459 9.30 2.81 -1.44
N THR A 460 8.11 2.25 -1.50
CA THR A 460 7.51 1.73 -2.73
C THR A 460 6.29 2.55 -3.05
N ALA A 461 6.07 2.81 -4.34
CA ALA A 461 4.93 3.59 -4.79
C ALA A 461 4.40 3.05 -6.11
N VAL A 462 3.19 3.48 -6.45
CA VAL A 462 2.54 3.21 -7.73
C VAL A 462 2.02 4.53 -8.26
N VAL A 463 2.26 4.83 -9.53
CA VAL A 463 1.72 6.02 -10.19
C VAL A 463 0.20 5.88 -10.28
N LEU A 464 -0.54 6.88 -9.84
CA LEU A 464 -2.00 6.94 -9.95
C LEU A 464 -2.40 7.76 -11.18
N GLU A 465 -1.87 8.97 -11.29
CA GLU A 465 -2.20 9.93 -12.35
C GLU A 465 -0.92 10.61 -12.84
N PHE A 466 -0.88 10.88 -14.15
CA PHE A 466 0.20 11.58 -14.82
C PHE A 466 -0.29 12.93 -15.33
N ASN A 467 0.56 13.95 -15.26
CA ASN A 467 0.30 15.33 -15.66
C ASN A 467 -0.86 16.04 -14.95
N HIS A 468 -1.16 15.66 -13.70
CA HIS A 468 -2.19 16.31 -12.90
C HIS A 468 -1.56 17.22 -11.83
N ALA A 469 -1.73 18.54 -12.02
CA ALA A 469 -1.32 19.55 -11.04
C ALA A 469 -2.33 19.62 -9.89
N THR A 470 -2.26 18.67 -8.95
CA THR A 470 -3.16 18.66 -7.79
C THR A 470 -2.97 19.90 -6.92
N LYS A 471 -4.10 20.49 -6.49
CA LYS A 471 -4.10 21.57 -5.49
C LYS A 471 -3.83 20.99 -4.11
N ILE A 472 -2.56 20.97 -3.71
CA ILE A 472 -2.15 20.57 -2.36
C ILE A 472 -2.35 21.76 -1.42
N VAL A 473 -3.00 21.52 -0.28
CA VAL A 473 -3.23 22.55 0.73
C VAL A 473 -2.48 22.22 2.03
N LYS A 474 -1.87 23.24 2.63
CA LYS A 474 -1.31 23.18 3.98
C LYS A 474 -2.23 23.93 4.93
N LYS A 475 -2.55 23.27 6.03
CA LYS A 475 -3.35 23.86 7.10
C LYS A 475 -2.52 24.91 7.85
N ILE A 476 -3.05 26.12 7.95
CA ILE A 476 -2.54 27.19 8.79
C ILE A 476 -3.57 27.48 9.88
N LYS A 477 -3.11 27.79 11.08
CA LYS A 477 -3.98 28.28 12.16
C LYS A 477 -3.55 29.69 12.49
N LEU A 478 -4.45 30.64 12.33
CA LEU A 478 -4.30 31.97 12.94
C LEU A 478 -4.76 31.84 14.38
N VAL A 479 -3.92 32.26 15.33
CA VAL A 479 -4.12 32.06 16.76
C VAL A 479 -4.29 33.43 17.41
N GLY A 480 -5.29 33.58 18.26
CA GLY A 480 -5.52 34.79 19.05
C GLY A 480 -5.90 34.48 20.47
N THR A 481 -5.79 35.50 21.33
CA THR A 481 -6.10 35.42 22.75
C THR A 481 -7.26 36.37 23.10
N PRO A 482 -8.14 36.01 24.03
CA PRO A 482 -9.21 36.89 24.47
C PRO A 482 -8.65 38.06 25.29
N CYS A 483 -9.00 39.28 24.89
CA CYS A 483 -8.74 40.50 25.66
C CYS A 483 -9.88 40.80 26.63
N LYS A 484 -11.13 40.75 26.17
CA LYS A 484 -12.33 41.04 26.97
C LYS A 484 -13.44 40.04 26.66
N ILE A 485 -14.06 39.48 27.69
CA ILE A 485 -15.09 38.43 27.56
C ILE A 485 -16.41 38.93 28.15
N PHE A 486 -17.47 38.81 27.37
CA PHE A 486 -18.85 39.07 27.80
C PHE A 486 -19.58 37.73 27.99
N LYS A 487 -20.91 37.68 27.78
CA LYS A 487 -21.67 36.41 27.86
C LYS A 487 -21.30 35.48 26.70
N LYS A 488 -21.64 35.87 25.48
CA LYS A 488 -21.37 35.09 24.25
C LYS A 488 -20.43 35.81 23.28
N THR A 489 -20.08 37.06 23.56
CA THR A 489 -19.14 37.83 22.76
C THR A 489 -17.79 37.93 23.46
N ALA A 490 -16.72 38.01 22.69
CA ALA A 490 -15.40 38.35 23.21
C ALA A 490 -14.62 39.16 22.19
N LEU A 491 -13.74 40.03 22.68
CA LEU A 491 -12.74 40.75 21.89
C LEU A 491 -11.47 39.91 21.86
N ILE A 492 -11.00 39.56 20.67
CA ILE A 492 -9.83 38.71 20.45
C ILE A 492 -8.69 39.56 19.88
N LYS A 493 -7.51 39.47 20.49
CA LYS A 493 -6.28 40.13 20.05
C LYS A 493 -5.27 39.13 19.52
N ASP A 494 -4.21 39.64 18.90
CA ASP A 494 -3.05 38.88 18.37
C ASP A 494 -3.39 37.87 17.26
N MET A 495 -4.63 37.85 16.75
CA MET A 495 -5.04 36.98 15.64
C MET A 495 -4.79 37.61 14.27
N PHE A 496 -4.96 38.93 14.19
CA PHE A 496 -4.82 39.75 12.99
C PHE A 496 -3.96 40.97 13.32
N THR A 497 -3.27 41.51 12.33
CA THR A 497 -2.42 42.70 12.49
C THR A 497 -3.18 43.99 12.23
N SER A 498 -4.10 43.98 11.26
CA SER A 498 -4.82 45.18 10.79
C SER A 498 -6.33 44.99 10.75
N ASN A 499 -7.07 46.10 10.74
CA ASN A 499 -8.52 46.08 10.59
C ASN A 499 -8.97 45.60 9.19
N LEU A 500 -8.12 45.80 8.17
CA LEU A 500 -8.34 45.31 6.80
C LEU A 500 -8.33 43.77 6.74
N GLU A 501 -7.42 43.12 7.48
CA GLU A 501 -7.43 41.66 7.62
C GLU A 501 -8.73 41.18 8.27
N ILE A 502 -9.20 41.86 9.31
CA ILE A 502 -10.46 41.51 9.98
C ILE A 502 -11.64 41.62 9.03
N ALA A 503 -11.69 42.67 8.20
CA ALA A 503 -12.73 42.83 7.19
C ALA A 503 -12.71 41.67 6.17
N ARG A 504 -11.52 41.21 5.75
CA ARG A 504 -11.38 40.04 4.86
C ARG A 504 -11.86 38.73 5.50
N PHE A 505 -11.70 38.59 6.82
CA PHE A 505 -12.11 37.42 7.59
C PHE A 505 -13.43 37.62 8.35
N GLU A 506 -14.23 38.64 8.02
CA GLU A 506 -15.57 38.84 8.59
C GLU A 506 -16.45 37.63 8.24
N GLY A 507 -17.18 37.13 9.23
CA GLY A 507 -18.00 35.95 9.10
C GLY A 507 -17.24 34.61 9.17
N ALA A 508 -15.91 34.62 9.28
CA ALA A 508 -15.12 33.40 9.34
C ALA A 508 -15.39 32.58 10.62
N ALA A 509 -15.42 31.26 10.47
CA ALA A 509 -15.61 30.32 11.57
C ALA A 509 -14.34 30.15 12.39
N ILE A 510 -14.45 30.39 13.69
CA ILE A 510 -13.37 30.25 14.68
C ILE A 510 -13.75 29.20 15.73
N ARG A 511 -12.75 28.67 16.42
CA ARG A 511 -12.95 27.69 17.48
C ARG A 511 -11.97 27.91 18.61
N THR A 512 -12.39 27.67 19.85
CA THR A 512 -11.47 27.62 20.99
C THR A 512 -10.85 26.23 21.15
N VAL A 513 -9.73 26.14 21.86
CA VAL A 513 -9.13 24.84 22.24
C VAL A 513 -10.10 23.99 23.07
N SER A 514 -10.96 24.64 23.88
CA SER A 514 -12.05 24.02 24.64
C SER A 514 -13.19 23.46 23.77
N GLY A 515 -13.18 23.77 22.47
CA GLY A 515 -14.09 23.20 21.49
C GLY A 515 -15.32 24.05 21.14
N ILE A 516 -15.49 25.20 21.79
CA ILE A 516 -16.59 26.15 21.59
C ILE A 516 -16.46 26.78 20.19
N ARG A 517 -17.53 26.73 19.38
CA ARG A 517 -17.54 27.34 18.05
C ARG A 517 -17.89 28.82 18.14
N GLY A 518 -17.38 29.60 17.19
CA GLY A 518 -17.69 31.02 17.09
C GLY A 518 -17.51 31.56 15.68
N GLN A 519 -17.75 32.86 15.54
CA GLN A 519 -17.67 33.60 14.30
C GLN A 519 -17.02 34.97 14.53
N VAL A 520 -16.15 35.38 13.62
CA VAL A 520 -15.65 36.76 13.56
C VAL A 520 -16.78 37.67 13.08
N LYS A 521 -17.07 38.74 13.82
CA LYS A 521 -18.05 39.75 13.43
C LYS A 521 -17.35 40.94 12.79
N LYS A 522 -16.86 41.89 13.56
CA LYS A 522 -16.29 43.14 13.03
C LYS A 522 -15.00 43.49 13.75
N ALA A 523 -14.21 44.36 13.14
CA ALA A 523 -13.11 45.03 13.85
C ALA A 523 -13.69 45.84 15.02
N ALA A 524 -13.01 45.79 16.15
CA ALA A 524 -13.36 46.55 17.35
C ALA A 524 -12.16 47.40 17.76
N LYS A 525 -12.45 48.58 18.32
CA LYS A 525 -11.45 49.40 18.98
C LYS A 525 -11.30 48.95 20.43
N GLU A 526 -10.09 48.96 20.96
CA GLU A 526 -9.85 48.61 22.36
C GLU A 526 -10.44 49.70 23.26
N GLU A 527 -11.64 49.48 23.81
CA GLU A 527 -12.10 50.24 24.96
C GLU A 527 -11.52 49.59 26.22
N LEU A 528 -10.31 50.02 26.60
CA LEU A 528 -9.76 49.82 27.95
C LEU A 528 -10.83 50.28 28.94
N GLY A 529 -11.42 49.33 29.68
CA GLY A 529 -12.57 49.61 30.54
C GLY A 529 -12.31 50.75 31.53
N ASN A 530 -13.33 51.59 31.74
CA ASN A 530 -13.50 52.58 32.82
C ASN A 530 -12.24 53.33 33.32
N LYS A 531 -11.27 53.62 32.45
CA LYS A 531 -10.30 54.69 32.68
C LYS A 531 -10.50 55.73 31.58
N PRO A 532 -10.74 57.00 31.92
CA PRO A 532 -10.87 58.05 30.92
C PRO A 532 -9.60 58.06 30.06
N GLN A 533 -9.80 58.22 28.76
CA GLN A 533 -8.74 58.28 27.75
C GLN A 533 -7.60 59.16 28.27
N ARG A 534 -6.42 58.56 28.53
CA ARG A 534 -5.19 59.36 28.43
C ARG A 534 -5.06 59.71 26.96
N LYS A 535 -5.49 60.94 26.62
CA LYS A 535 -5.36 61.56 25.30
C LYS A 535 -3.92 61.32 24.81
N GLY A 536 -3.74 60.45 23.81
CA GLY A 536 -2.42 60.15 23.24
C GLY A 536 -2.09 58.67 23.01
N GLY A 537 -2.90 57.72 23.49
CA GLY A 537 -2.68 56.29 23.19
C GLY A 537 -3.14 55.93 21.76
N GLN A 538 -2.23 55.50 20.89
CA GLN A 538 -2.57 54.95 19.57
C GLN A 538 -3.57 53.78 19.73
N ALA A 539 -4.68 53.82 19.00
CA ALA A 539 -5.66 52.74 19.02
C ALA A 539 -5.00 51.46 18.51
N ARG A 540 -4.96 50.41 19.34
CA ARG A 540 -4.45 49.11 18.90
C ARG A 540 -5.36 48.53 17.83
N GLU A 541 -4.83 48.44 16.62
CA GLU A 541 -5.49 47.81 15.49
C GLU A 541 -5.38 46.27 15.56
N GLY A 542 -6.24 45.56 14.83
CA GLY A 542 -6.20 44.09 14.78
C GLY A 542 -7.01 43.36 15.87
N ILE A 543 -7.87 44.07 16.62
CA ILE A 543 -8.78 43.45 17.58
C ILE A 543 -10.11 43.09 16.92
N ALA A 544 -10.44 41.80 16.93
CA ALA A 544 -11.67 41.28 16.34
C ALA A 544 -12.76 41.07 17.41
N ARG A 545 -13.97 41.59 17.16
CA ARG A 545 -15.16 41.22 17.93
C ARG A 545 -15.69 39.88 17.41
N CYS A 546 -15.75 38.90 18.30
CA CYS A 546 -16.15 37.54 17.99
C CYS A 546 -17.37 37.11 18.81
N THR A 547 -18.25 36.32 18.23
CA THR A 547 -19.41 35.69 18.90
C THR A 547 -19.17 34.18 19.03
N PHE A 548 -19.51 33.59 20.17
CA PHE A 548 -19.32 32.18 20.51
C PHE A 548 -20.64 31.54 20.99
N GLU A 549 -20.72 30.21 20.93
CA GLU A 549 -21.89 29.46 21.43
C GLU A 549 -22.11 29.63 22.93
N ASP A 550 -21.02 29.62 23.69
CA ASP A 550 -20.99 29.75 25.15
C ASP A 550 -19.83 30.65 25.59
N ARG A 551 -19.83 31.03 26.87
CA ARG A 551 -18.82 31.89 27.47
C ARG A 551 -17.45 31.21 27.50
N ILE A 552 -16.49 31.81 26.81
CA ILE A 552 -15.09 31.38 26.81
C ILE A 552 -14.36 31.82 28.09
N LEU A 553 -13.18 31.27 28.36
CA LEU A 553 -12.31 31.66 29.49
C LEU A 553 -11.17 32.56 29.02
N MET A 554 -10.61 33.38 29.91
CA MET A 554 -9.41 34.20 29.59
C MET A 554 -8.18 33.35 29.25
N SER A 555 -8.13 32.12 29.76
CA SER A 555 -7.07 31.16 29.45
C SER A 555 -7.25 30.43 28.12
N ASP A 556 -8.39 30.61 27.44
CA ASP A 556 -8.64 29.93 26.17
C ASP A 556 -7.82 30.54 25.05
N ILE A 557 -7.35 29.68 24.15
CA ILE A 557 -6.74 30.09 22.90
C ILE A 557 -7.79 29.93 21.80
N VAL A 558 -8.03 31.00 21.05
CA VAL A 558 -8.95 31.03 19.92
C VAL A 558 -8.14 30.82 18.65
N PHE A 559 -8.60 29.98 17.74
CA PHE A 559 -7.94 29.81 16.45
C PHE A 559 -8.92 29.76 15.28
N LEU A 560 -8.47 30.32 14.16
CA LEU A 560 -9.12 30.22 12.85
C LEU A 560 -8.37 29.16 12.03
N ARG A 561 -9.09 28.22 11.42
CA ARG A 561 -8.50 27.20 10.54
C ARG A 561 -8.52 27.68 9.09
N ALA A 562 -7.36 28.07 8.58
CA ALA A 562 -7.16 28.47 7.19
C ALA A 562 -6.38 27.38 6.42
N TRP A 563 -6.40 27.50 5.10
CA TRP A 563 -5.70 26.60 4.19
C TRP A 563 -4.98 27.45 3.16
N THR A 564 -3.68 27.21 2.99
CA THR A 564 -2.89 27.82 1.91
C THR A 564 -2.57 26.77 0.87
N GLN A 565 -2.55 27.14 -0.40
CA GLN A 565 -2.01 26.29 -1.44
C GLN A 565 -0.49 26.16 -1.25
N VAL A 566 0.04 24.97 -1.54
CA VAL A 566 1.48 24.70 -1.55
C VAL A 566 1.84 24.14 -2.92
N GLU A 567 2.81 24.77 -3.54
CA GLU A 567 3.32 24.34 -4.84
C GLU A 567 4.36 23.23 -4.69
N VAL A 568 4.32 22.31 -5.65
CA VAL A 568 5.28 21.21 -5.81
C VAL A 568 6.50 21.75 -6.57
N PRO A 569 7.72 21.62 -6.04
CA PRO A 569 8.92 22.08 -6.73
C PRO A 569 9.11 21.38 -8.07
N ARG A 570 9.44 22.15 -9.11
CA ARG A 570 9.78 21.65 -10.44
C ARG A 570 11.25 21.29 -10.50
N PHE A 571 11.61 20.19 -9.85
CA PHE A 571 12.99 19.69 -9.80
C PHE A 571 13.04 18.20 -10.13
N PHE A 572 13.81 17.85 -11.15
CA PHE A 572 14.33 16.51 -11.34
C PHE A 572 15.81 16.59 -11.74
N ASN A 573 16.61 15.63 -11.30
CA ASN A 573 18.00 15.47 -11.72
C ASN A 573 18.21 14.02 -12.18
N PRO A 574 18.47 13.75 -13.47
CA PRO A 574 18.66 12.39 -13.97
C PRO A 574 19.89 11.73 -13.35
N LEU A 575 19.80 10.43 -13.11
CA LEU A 575 20.88 9.66 -12.52
C LEU A 575 21.87 9.22 -13.61
N THR A 576 22.99 9.93 -13.74
CA THR A 576 24.03 9.72 -14.77
C THR A 576 25.21 8.87 -14.29
N THR A 577 24.92 7.81 -13.52
CA THR A 577 25.96 6.94 -12.93
C THR A 577 26.85 6.22 -13.93
N ALA A 578 26.41 6.07 -15.19
CA ALA A 578 27.21 5.50 -16.27
C ALA A 578 28.27 6.48 -16.84
N LEU A 579 28.11 7.78 -16.61
CA LEU A 579 29.06 8.80 -17.07
C LEU A 579 30.22 9.01 -16.07
N GLN A 580 30.07 8.55 -14.84
CA GLN A 580 31.06 8.76 -13.78
C GLN A 580 31.98 7.54 -13.64
N PRO A 581 33.25 7.75 -13.24
CA PRO A 581 34.14 6.65 -12.86
C PRO A 581 33.56 5.91 -11.65
N ARG A 582 33.70 4.58 -11.63
CA ARG A 582 33.03 3.71 -10.64
C ARG A 582 33.49 3.92 -9.20
N ASP A 583 34.71 4.42 -9.01
CA ASP A 583 35.25 4.72 -7.68
C ASP A 583 34.52 5.90 -7.02
N HIS A 584 33.88 6.75 -7.82
CA HIS A 584 33.18 7.94 -7.34
C HIS A 584 31.70 7.64 -7.11
N ILE A 585 31.23 8.01 -5.91
CA ILE A 585 29.82 7.91 -5.56
C ILE A 585 29.08 9.07 -6.24
N TRP A 586 27.97 8.77 -6.91
CA TRP A 586 27.12 9.79 -7.50
C TRP A 586 26.63 10.79 -6.45
N GLN A 587 26.91 12.06 -6.68
CA GLN A 587 26.53 13.16 -5.80
C GLN A 587 25.30 13.86 -6.35
N GLY A 588 24.22 13.83 -5.56
CA GLY A 588 23.00 14.59 -5.83
C GLY A 588 22.72 15.62 -4.74
N MET A 589 21.51 16.16 -4.76
CA MET A 589 20.99 17.01 -3.70
C MET A 589 21.02 16.24 -2.37
N LYS A 590 21.73 16.78 -1.38
CA LYS A 590 21.80 16.20 -0.03
C LYS A 590 20.49 16.43 0.73
N THR A 591 20.22 15.55 1.70
CA THR A 591 19.05 15.69 2.55
C THR A 591 19.25 16.80 3.59
N VAL A 592 18.16 17.36 4.12
CA VAL A 592 18.25 18.41 5.15
C VAL A 592 18.99 17.92 6.41
N ALA A 593 18.92 16.63 6.70
CA ALA A 593 19.65 16.04 7.82
C ALA A 593 21.17 15.98 7.56
N GLU A 594 21.59 15.64 6.34
CA GLU A 594 23.01 15.61 5.96
C GLU A 594 23.60 17.02 5.92
N LEU A 595 22.90 17.96 5.28
CA LEU A 595 23.32 19.37 5.25
C LEU A 595 23.50 19.95 6.65
N ARG A 596 22.59 19.64 7.58
CA ARG A 596 22.72 20.10 8.98
C ARG A 596 23.92 19.50 9.68
N ARG A 597 24.26 18.24 9.43
CA ARG A 597 25.46 17.62 10.03
C ARG A 597 26.73 18.23 9.47
N GLU A 598 26.79 18.43 8.16
CA GLU A 598 27.92 19.04 7.47
C GLU A 598 28.18 20.47 7.94
N HIS A 599 27.11 21.27 8.09
CA HIS A 599 27.20 22.63 8.62
C HIS A 599 27.13 22.73 10.15
N ASN A 600 27.13 21.61 10.88
CA ASN A 600 26.97 21.56 12.34
C ASN A 600 25.78 22.39 12.89
N LEU A 601 24.68 22.46 12.14
CA LEU A 601 23.49 23.22 12.52
C LEU A 601 22.53 22.36 13.38
N PRO A 602 22.09 22.85 14.55
CA PRO A 602 21.14 22.12 15.38
C PRO A 602 19.74 22.05 14.74
N ILE A 603 18.95 21.05 15.17
CA ILE A 603 17.57 20.92 14.73
C ILE A 603 16.73 22.02 15.39
N PRO A 604 15.94 22.80 14.63
CA PRO A 604 15.10 23.84 15.22
C PRO A 604 13.96 23.21 16.02
N VAL A 605 13.94 23.43 17.32
CA VAL A 605 12.91 22.92 18.25
C VAL A 605 12.25 24.10 18.96
N ASN A 606 10.94 24.26 18.75
CA ASN A 606 10.16 25.23 19.53
C ASN A 606 9.76 24.59 20.87
N LYS A 607 10.23 25.18 21.98
CA LYS A 607 9.98 24.71 23.36
C LYS A 607 8.49 24.62 23.70
N ASP A 608 7.65 25.50 23.14
CA ASP A 608 6.21 25.52 23.40
C ASP A 608 5.45 24.42 22.64
N SER A 609 6.06 23.85 21.61
CA SER A 609 5.48 22.75 20.82
C SER A 609 5.75 21.37 21.42
N LEU A 610 6.63 21.28 22.42
CA LEU A 610 6.95 20.01 23.08
C LEU A 610 5.82 19.60 24.03
N TYR A 611 5.35 18.36 23.90
CA TYR A 611 4.35 17.81 24.80
C TYR A 611 4.92 17.65 26.21
N LYS A 612 4.15 18.12 27.19
CA LYS A 612 4.46 17.99 28.62
C LYS A 612 3.32 17.22 29.31
N PRO A 613 3.61 16.39 30.34
CA PRO A 613 2.56 15.79 31.14
C PRO A 613 1.76 16.90 31.86
N ILE A 614 0.42 16.83 31.78
CA ILE A 614 -0.48 17.84 32.36
C ILE A 614 -1.20 17.25 33.57
N GLU A 615 -0.91 17.76 34.76
CA GLU A 615 -1.64 17.43 35.98
C GLU A 615 -2.86 18.34 36.15
N ARG A 616 -4.07 17.76 36.07
CA ARG A 616 -5.32 18.52 36.18
C ARG A 616 -5.84 18.50 37.62
N LYS A 617 -5.89 19.67 38.27
CA LYS A 617 -6.54 19.83 39.58
C LYS A 617 -8.07 19.62 39.45
N PRO A 618 -8.73 18.97 40.42
CA PRO A 618 -10.18 18.81 40.41
C PRO A 618 -10.87 20.18 40.46
N ARG A 619 -11.65 20.50 39.43
CA ARG A 619 -12.40 21.76 39.35
C ARG A 619 -13.60 21.70 40.31
N LYS A 620 -13.58 22.54 41.35
CA LYS A 620 -14.75 22.79 42.21
C LYS A 620 -15.48 24.02 41.67
N PHE A 621 -16.77 23.88 41.39
CA PHE A 621 -17.61 25.00 40.95
C PHE A 621 -18.17 25.73 42.17
N ASN A 622 -18.43 27.03 42.00
CA ASN A 622 -19.10 27.82 43.03
C ASN A 622 -20.54 27.32 43.21
N PRO A 623 -21.08 27.39 44.44
CA PRO A 623 -22.49 27.08 44.68
C PRO A 623 -23.40 28.03 43.89
N THR A 624 -24.59 27.55 43.53
CA THR A 624 -25.61 28.34 42.84
C THR A 624 -26.10 29.46 43.75
N VAL A 625 -26.01 30.72 43.28
CA VAL A 625 -26.51 31.89 44.01
C VAL A 625 -27.81 32.34 43.35
N ILE A 626 -28.91 32.30 44.10
CA ILE A 626 -30.21 32.76 43.63
C ILE A 626 -30.29 34.29 43.83
N PRO A 627 -30.68 35.08 42.82
CA PRO A 627 -30.90 36.51 43.00
C PRO A 627 -31.96 36.78 44.09
N LYS A 628 -31.71 37.75 44.96
CA LYS A 628 -32.61 38.07 46.11
C LYS A 628 -34.04 38.35 45.67
N ALA A 629 -34.23 39.06 44.55
CA ALA A 629 -35.53 39.33 43.98
C ALA A 629 -36.29 38.05 43.59
N LEU A 630 -35.60 37.08 42.97
CA LEU A 630 -36.19 35.79 42.60
C LEU A 630 -36.49 34.96 43.85
N GLN A 631 -35.57 34.94 44.83
CA GLN A 631 -35.77 34.22 46.08
C GLN A 631 -37.02 34.69 46.85
N ALA A 632 -37.29 36.00 46.87
CA ALA A 632 -38.48 36.57 47.50
C ALA A 632 -39.78 36.11 46.80
N ALA A 633 -39.76 36.04 45.46
CA ALA A 633 -40.89 35.67 44.61
C ALA A 633 -41.16 34.15 44.52
N LEU A 634 -40.26 33.29 45.01
CA LEU A 634 -40.47 31.84 44.99
C LEU A 634 -41.68 31.43 45.87
N PRO A 635 -42.47 30.41 45.50
CA PRO A 635 -43.48 29.81 46.36
C PRO A 635 -42.89 29.31 47.69
N PHE A 636 -43.66 29.36 48.78
CA PHE A 636 -43.19 29.01 50.13
C PHE A 636 -42.49 27.64 50.21
N GLY A 637 -43.03 26.62 49.52
CA GLY A 637 -42.46 25.26 49.54
C GLY A 637 -41.11 25.12 48.83
N THR A 638 -40.79 25.99 47.86
CA THR A 638 -39.53 25.96 47.09
C THR A 638 -38.52 27.01 47.54
N LYS A 639 -38.88 27.88 48.50
CA LYS A 639 -37.95 28.85 49.08
C LYS A 639 -36.78 28.12 49.77
N PRO A 640 -35.53 28.45 49.45
CA PRO A 640 -34.38 27.85 50.10
C PRO A 640 -34.37 28.23 51.59
N LYS A 641 -34.25 27.23 52.46
CA LYS A 641 -34.18 27.38 53.91
C LYS A 641 -32.75 27.68 54.37
N ASP A 642 -32.11 28.63 53.70
CA ASP A 642 -30.76 29.06 54.06
C ASP A 642 -30.83 29.86 55.35
N LEU A 643 -30.46 29.21 56.46
CA LEU A 643 -30.33 29.90 57.74
C LEU A 643 -29.15 30.89 57.64
N PRO A 644 -29.37 32.20 57.87
CA PRO A 644 -28.24 33.11 58.00
C PRO A 644 -27.32 32.58 59.11
N ARG A 645 -26.00 32.60 58.88
CA ARG A 645 -25.02 32.29 59.92
C ARG A 645 -25.32 33.21 61.11
N LYS A 646 -25.93 32.66 62.17
CA LYS A 646 -26.22 33.42 63.37
C LYS A 646 -24.90 33.87 63.99
N ASN A 647 -24.75 35.17 64.25
CA ASN A 647 -23.80 35.64 65.25
C ASN A 647 -24.17 34.93 66.56
N LYS A 648 -23.18 34.30 67.21
CA LYS A 648 -23.38 33.43 68.39
C LYS A 648 -24.27 34.15 69.42
N LYS A 649 -25.55 33.76 69.52
CA LYS A 649 -26.32 34.02 70.73
C LYS A 649 -25.84 33.00 71.78
N PRO A 650 -25.75 33.36 73.07
CA PRO A 650 -25.39 32.40 74.11
C PRO A 650 -26.37 31.22 74.03
N GLU A 651 -25.82 30.02 73.87
CA GLU A 651 -26.61 28.78 73.88
C GLU A 651 -27.28 28.66 75.26
N LYS A 652 -28.51 28.14 75.32
CA LYS A 652 -29.23 27.93 76.60
C LYS A 652 -28.55 26.90 77.52
N ILE A 653 -27.48 26.25 77.04
CA ILE A 653 -26.70 25.22 77.73
C ILE A 653 -25.22 25.62 77.61
N PRO A 654 -24.43 25.67 78.70
CA PRO A 654 -23.00 25.98 78.62
C PRO A 654 -22.26 24.87 77.84
N ALA A 655 -21.42 25.28 76.89
CA ALA A 655 -20.61 24.35 76.11
C ALA A 655 -19.51 23.73 76.99
N VAL A 656 -19.57 22.41 77.18
CA VAL A 656 -18.57 21.66 77.97
C VAL A 656 -17.21 21.69 77.28
N ILE A 657 -16.18 22.15 78.00
CA ILE A 657 -14.80 22.20 77.51
C ILE A 657 -14.18 20.81 77.64
N LEU A 658 -13.83 20.19 76.51
CA LEU A 658 -13.24 18.86 76.48
C LEU A 658 -11.82 18.85 77.05
N GLU A 659 -11.54 17.83 77.87
CA GLU A 659 -10.21 17.56 78.41
C GLU A 659 -9.19 17.19 77.31
N PRO A 660 -7.87 17.35 77.55
CA PRO A 660 -6.85 17.06 76.54
C PRO A 660 -6.89 15.63 75.99
N GLY A 661 -7.22 14.63 76.82
CA GLY A 661 -7.36 13.22 76.39
C GLY A 661 -8.58 13.01 75.49
N GLU A 662 -9.73 13.55 75.88
CA GLU A 662 -10.97 13.47 75.09
C GLU A 662 -10.86 14.22 73.76
N ARG A 663 -10.15 15.36 73.74
CA ARG A 663 -9.87 16.11 72.51
C ARG A 663 -9.04 15.28 71.53
N LYS A 664 -8.02 14.56 72.02
CA LYS A 664 -7.22 13.63 71.20
C LYS A 664 -8.09 12.47 70.69
N ALA A 665 -8.92 11.87 71.55
CA ALA A 665 -9.83 10.80 71.16
C ALA A 665 -10.85 11.25 70.09
N ARG A 666 -11.45 12.43 70.26
CA ARG A 666 -12.41 13.00 69.29
C ARG A 666 -11.73 13.39 67.97
N ALA A 667 -10.51 13.91 68.01
CA ALA A 667 -9.72 14.18 66.81
C ALA A 667 -9.40 12.89 66.04
N LEU A 668 -9.00 11.83 66.76
CA LEU A 668 -8.74 10.50 66.18
C LEU A 668 -10.02 9.91 65.56
N LEU A 669 -11.14 9.95 66.27
CA LEU A 669 -12.44 9.50 65.74
C LEU A 669 -12.84 10.28 64.47
N THR A 670 -12.62 11.60 64.46
CA THR A 670 -12.89 12.45 63.28
C THR A 670 -12.00 12.05 62.10
N GLN A 671 -10.71 11.79 62.33
CA GLN A 671 -9.79 11.32 61.29
C GLN A 671 -10.20 9.95 60.73
N ILE A 672 -10.55 8.99 61.59
CA ILE A 672 -11.07 7.68 61.17
C ILE A 672 -12.33 7.85 60.31
N GLN A 673 -13.26 8.71 60.72
CA GLN A 673 -14.50 8.94 59.99
C GLN A 673 -14.23 9.59 58.62
N LEU A 674 -13.30 10.55 58.53
CA LEU A 674 -12.87 11.15 57.27
C LEU A 674 -12.23 10.12 56.33
N LEU A 675 -11.35 9.26 56.84
CA LEU A 675 -10.72 8.18 56.07
C LEU A 675 -11.76 7.16 55.57
N LYS A 676 -12.71 6.78 56.43
CA LYS A 676 -13.83 5.90 56.07
C LYS A 676 -14.69 6.53 54.97
N ASN A 677 -15.04 7.81 55.08
CA ASN A 677 -15.82 8.54 54.08
C ASN A 677 -15.08 8.66 52.74
N ALA A 678 -13.77 8.96 52.76
CA ALA A 678 -12.94 9.02 51.57
C ALA A 678 -12.83 7.64 50.88
N LYS A 679 -12.62 6.57 51.66
CA LYS A 679 -12.57 5.19 51.15
C LYS A 679 -13.90 4.76 50.55
N MET A 680 -15.01 5.05 51.23
CA MET A 680 -16.36 4.76 50.73
C MET A 680 -16.67 5.55 49.45
N LYS A 681 -16.29 6.83 49.37
CA LYS A 681 -16.45 7.64 48.17
C LYS A 681 -15.64 7.07 47.00
N LYS A 682 -14.38 6.70 47.22
CA LYS A 682 -13.53 6.07 46.21
C LYS A 682 -14.12 4.74 45.74
N LYS A 683 -14.66 3.91 46.64
CA LYS A 683 -15.35 2.65 46.31
C LYS A 683 -16.61 2.88 45.48
N LYS A 684 -17.46 3.84 45.86
CA LYS A 684 -18.65 4.22 45.06
C LYS A 684 -18.27 4.72 43.67
N GLU A 685 -17.22 5.52 43.55
CA GLU A 685 -16.72 6.00 42.25
C GLU A 685 -16.20 4.86 41.37
N THR A 686 -15.50 3.86 41.94
CA THR A 686 -15.03 2.70 41.18
C THR A 686 -16.18 1.77 40.77
N GLU A 687 -17.14 1.52 41.66
CA GLU A 687 -18.35 0.76 41.36
C GLU A 687 -19.19 1.43 40.28
N ASN A 688 -19.39 2.75 40.36
CA ASN A 688 -20.08 3.51 39.32
C ASN A 688 -19.36 3.43 37.97
N LYS A 689 -18.02 3.52 37.94
CA LYS A 689 -17.24 3.33 36.71
C LYS A 689 -17.44 1.93 36.12
N LYS A 690 -17.41 0.89 36.96
CA LYS A 690 -17.66 -0.50 36.54
C LYS A 690 -19.08 -0.68 36.02
N ARG A 691 -20.08 -0.13 36.71
CA ARG A 691 -21.50 -0.16 36.31
C ARG A 691 -21.70 0.51 34.95
N ILE A 692 -21.17 1.71 34.75
CA ILE A 692 -21.26 2.43 33.46
C ILE A 692 -20.58 1.63 32.34
N ALA A 693 -19.44 0.99 32.60
CA ALA A 693 -18.77 0.15 31.61
C ALA A 693 -19.62 -1.08 31.26
N HIS A 694 -20.18 -1.75 32.27
CA HIS A 694 -21.06 -2.89 32.10
C HIS A 694 -22.34 -2.54 31.33
N GLU A 695 -23.01 -1.43 31.70
CA GLU A 695 -24.20 -0.93 30.99
C GLU A 695 -23.90 -0.66 29.50
N LYS A 696 -22.70 -0.14 29.17
CA LYS A 696 -22.27 0.04 27.76
C LYS A 696 -22.08 -1.28 27.01
N VAL A 697 -21.58 -2.32 27.68
CA VAL A 697 -21.41 -3.65 27.07
C VAL A 697 -22.79 -4.29 26.86
N LYS A 698 -23.63 -4.29 27.89
CA LYS A 698 -25.00 -4.80 27.81
C LYS A 698 -25.81 -4.12 26.71
N ALA A 699 -25.70 -2.80 26.58
CA ALA A 699 -26.36 -2.06 25.50
C ALA A 699 -25.91 -2.51 24.10
N LYS A 700 -24.62 -2.87 23.91
CA LYS A 700 -24.13 -3.42 22.63
C LYS A 700 -24.68 -4.82 22.37
N GLU A 701 -24.72 -5.67 23.38
CA GLU A 701 -25.26 -7.03 23.27
C GLU A 701 -26.76 -7.01 22.97
N GLU A 702 -27.52 -6.13 23.62
CA GLU A 702 -28.95 -5.93 23.34
C GLU A 702 -29.19 -5.48 21.88
N LEU A 703 -28.32 -4.62 21.32
CA LEU A 703 -28.41 -4.24 19.91
C LEU A 703 -28.18 -5.44 18.96
N ILE A 704 -27.20 -6.30 19.27
CA ILE A 704 -26.93 -7.52 18.49
C ILE A 704 -28.09 -8.51 18.60
N SER A 705 -28.61 -8.71 19.81
CA SER A 705 -29.76 -9.59 20.08
C SER A 705 -31.02 -9.11 19.34
N LYS A 706 -31.33 -7.81 19.41
CA LYS A 706 -32.45 -7.20 18.65
C LYS A 706 -32.29 -7.39 17.15
N LYS A 707 -31.07 -7.30 16.60
CA LYS A 707 -30.81 -7.56 15.17
C LYS A 707 -31.07 -9.02 14.81
N ARG A 708 -30.58 -9.96 15.61
CA ARG A 708 -30.80 -11.40 15.43
C ARG A 708 -32.29 -11.77 15.49
N GLN A 709 -33.01 -11.31 16.52
CA GLN A 709 -34.44 -11.56 16.67
C GLN A 709 -35.24 -10.99 15.48
N ARG A 710 -34.84 -9.83 14.95
CA ARG A 710 -35.45 -9.24 13.74
C ARG A 710 -35.23 -10.11 12.50
N GLU A 711 -34.05 -10.68 12.32
CA GLU A 711 -33.73 -11.59 11.22
C GLU A 711 -34.49 -12.93 11.34
N GLU A 712 -34.53 -13.52 12.54
CA GLU A 712 -35.30 -14.74 12.83
C GLU A 712 -36.80 -14.54 12.61
N ARG A 713 -37.35 -13.40 13.05
CA ARG A 713 -38.76 -13.04 12.81
C ARG A 713 -39.06 -12.87 11.31
N LYS A 714 -38.17 -12.24 10.55
CA LYS A 714 -38.29 -12.13 9.08
C LYS A 714 -38.22 -13.51 8.40
N GLY A 715 -37.35 -14.40 8.88
CA GLY A 715 -37.26 -15.78 8.40
C GLY A 715 -38.57 -16.54 8.59
N ARG A 716 -39.11 -16.52 9.81
CA ARG A 716 -40.41 -17.14 10.14
C ARG A 716 -41.55 -16.64 9.26
N TYR A 717 -41.71 -15.31 9.13
CA TYR A 717 -42.77 -14.77 8.26
C TYR A 717 -42.62 -15.18 6.79
N ARG A 718 -41.39 -15.34 6.27
CA ARG A 718 -41.16 -15.82 4.90
C ARG A 718 -41.54 -17.30 4.74
N GLU A 719 -41.30 -18.12 5.75
CA GLU A 719 -41.68 -19.54 5.75
C GLU A 719 -43.20 -19.69 5.86
N GLU A 720 -43.84 -18.93 6.75
CA GLU A 720 -45.29 -18.87 6.88
C GLU A 720 -45.96 -18.40 5.59
N ASP A 721 -45.44 -17.36 4.93
CA ASP A 721 -45.97 -16.89 3.63
C ASP A 721 -45.79 -17.94 2.53
N LYS A 722 -44.65 -18.64 2.48
CA LYS A 722 -44.44 -19.77 1.56
C LYS A 722 -45.39 -20.93 1.84
N ALA A 723 -45.63 -21.25 3.12
CA ALA A 723 -46.56 -22.30 3.53
C ALA A 723 -47.99 -21.93 3.14
N LYS A 724 -48.41 -20.68 3.39
CA LYS A 724 -49.72 -20.16 2.97
C LYS A 724 -49.89 -20.17 1.45
N LYS A 725 -48.87 -19.78 0.69
CA LYS A 725 -48.90 -19.88 -0.78
C LYS A 725 -48.97 -21.33 -1.27
N ARG A 726 -48.32 -22.27 -0.58
CA ARG A 726 -48.42 -23.71 -0.89
C ARG A 726 -49.82 -24.25 -0.60
N THR A 727 -50.43 -23.89 0.52
CA THR A 727 -51.82 -24.31 0.83
C THR A 727 -52.82 -23.68 -0.13
N ILE A 728 -52.69 -22.39 -0.47
CA ILE A 728 -53.55 -21.73 -1.47
C ILE A 728 -53.43 -22.42 -2.84
N ARG A 729 -52.21 -22.73 -3.30
CA ARG A 729 -52.02 -23.48 -4.56
C ARG A 729 -52.65 -24.87 -4.49
N ARG A 730 -52.49 -25.58 -3.38
CA ARG A 730 -53.09 -26.91 -3.19
C ARG A 730 -54.62 -26.85 -3.26
N ASN A 731 -55.22 -25.82 -2.65
CA ASN A 731 -56.67 -25.62 -2.68
C ASN A 731 -57.20 -25.14 -4.03
N ALA A 732 -56.36 -24.52 -4.88
CA ALA A 732 -56.73 -24.10 -6.24
C ALA A 732 -56.55 -25.21 -7.30
N GLU A 733 -55.76 -26.25 -6.99
CA GLU A 733 -55.58 -27.46 -7.81
C GLU A 733 -56.56 -28.59 -7.40
N SER A 734 -57.33 -28.38 -6.32
CA SER A 734 -58.47 -29.21 -5.90
C SER A 734 -59.74 -28.65 -6.50
#